data_AF-A0A9E7FZ75-F1
#
_entry.id   AF-A0A9E7FZ75-F1
#
_cell.length_a   1.000
_cell.length_b   1.000
_cell.length_c   1.000
_cell.angle_alpha   90.00
_cell.angle_beta   90.00
_cell.angle_gamma   90.00
#
_symmetry.space_group_name_H-M   'P 1'
#
loop_
_entity.id
_entity.type
_entity.pdbx_description
1 polymer ?
#
loop_
_entity_poly.entity_id
_entity_poly.type
_entity_poly.pdbx_seq_one_letter_code
_entity_poly.pdbx_strand_id
1 'polypeptide(L)'
;MDRRSWLWRRKQSDRSPGETESSGSASSEMHSVDQEALISSSLKHVQSPEVASKDVSQDNETIRTLTEKLSAALVDISDKENLARQHAKVAEEAVLGWENAEKEVSSLKQQLEAASKEKSSFEDRIVHLDAALKECVRQLWQTKEEQGQKVHNTITKKTREWESDKLELEIRLTELQAQLEAKDEITTSVDHQLCSKVDILKEEKSALKIELDTLTRDLQMRTLELELSTRVAETASKQHLDSIKKLAKLEAECRRLRAAARKSLLANEQKLLTCSHCSESVTDSQSDAGEQLLSLDNEQSCSDSWASALIAELDQFKNAKANATSVTTSAEIGLMNDFLEMERLVALPEDDHGSSSIEHDDGLDHTFNRDGSSRKEFETIHLHMVGLEETVEKMTTAKIEMELPLAAMNNQLKNTHDQLEATEGKLVELQRQLNLVNGEKHVLEIELEAAEGKTNELQLQLESANTKIAELQERANLLERKSEEEQELSAKLKVRCQNIGATEANKRKEAERQLESAIGEIAELKETISLLERKFEEEKALSTELASRCWKSEALKGKKEELECQLELANLEIQNLRGMAGSFEMKLEEEKAYSAALLAKCQSMEAMEAKKKELECQLTAEHLEVGKLQEKVNILEGKVEEERALCLGLAANIEAIEAKRKESVVQLESAHMEVGILQEKLIALEKQVEEERALSADYATKYHRLEHELSRKQQAAEFHLKASLNRVLKTRQEKEIGLAAGKLAECQKTIASLNQQLKTLANFDESMLETEKPESNGELLDLRGDSKMIDPSISPD
;
A
#
# COMPACT_ATOMS: atom_id res chain seq x y z
N MET A 1 5.40 -23.07 12.77
CA MET A 1 6.74 -23.37 12.22
C MET A 1 7.76 -23.09 13.31
N ASP A 2 8.80 -23.91 13.40
CA ASP A 2 9.58 -24.05 14.62
C ASP A 2 10.75 -23.06 14.76
N ARG A 3 11.12 -22.74 16.00
CA ARG A 3 12.34 -21.94 16.29
C ARG A 3 13.54 -22.88 16.38
N ARG A 4 14.49 -22.80 15.43
CA ARG A 4 15.84 -23.33 15.64
C ARG A 4 16.92 -22.36 15.20
N SER A 5 17.87 -22.13 16.11
CA SER A 5 18.99 -21.21 15.97
C SER A 5 20.26 -21.93 15.50
N TRP A 6 21.01 -21.25 14.62
CA TRP A 6 22.46 -21.09 14.66
C TRP A 6 23.33 -22.24 15.24
N LEU A 7 24.18 -22.83 14.40
CA LEU A 7 25.47 -23.36 14.83
C LEU A 7 26.48 -23.42 13.66
N TRP A 8 27.26 -22.36 13.46
CA TRP A 8 28.57 -22.45 12.79
C TRP A 8 29.65 -21.85 13.68
N ARG A 9 30.72 -22.63 13.86
CA ARG A 9 31.71 -22.45 14.92
C ARG A 9 32.97 -21.78 14.38
N ARG A 10 33.30 -20.57 14.85
CA ARG A 10 34.66 -20.02 14.74
C ARG A 10 35.20 -19.74 16.13
N LYS A 11 36.27 -20.44 16.52
CA LYS A 11 37.04 -20.12 17.74
C LYS A 11 37.93 -18.91 17.45
N GLN A 12 37.93 -17.93 18.34
CA GLN A 12 39.15 -17.43 18.98
C GLN A 12 38.78 -16.83 20.35
N SER A 13 39.78 -16.44 21.14
CA SER A 13 39.70 -16.54 22.60
C SER A 13 39.07 -15.32 23.31
N ASP A 14 38.38 -15.60 24.41
CA ASP A 14 38.35 -14.72 25.60
C ASP A 14 39.77 -14.24 25.95
N ARG A 15 39.98 -13.02 26.48
CA ARG A 15 39.32 -12.51 27.69
C ARG A 15 39.10 -10.99 27.69
N SER A 16 38.28 -10.56 28.65
CA SER A 16 37.77 -9.19 28.90
C SER A 16 38.43 -8.60 30.19
N PRO A 17 37.96 -7.47 30.78
CA PRO A 17 38.25 -6.09 30.37
C PRO A 17 38.82 -5.19 31.51
N GLY A 18 39.00 -3.90 31.22
CA GLY A 18 39.13 -2.83 32.22
C GLY A 18 40.55 -2.60 32.76
N GLU A 19 40.87 -1.45 33.38
CA GLU A 19 40.09 -0.19 33.43
C GLU A 19 41.06 1.01 33.63
N THR A 20 40.56 2.20 33.92
CA THR A 20 41.30 3.49 33.84
C THR A 20 42.07 3.88 35.11
N GLU A 21 42.81 4.99 34.99
CA GLU A 21 43.44 5.78 36.08
C GLU A 21 44.73 5.20 36.70
N SER A 22 45.64 5.94 37.33
CA SER A 22 46.17 7.31 37.25
C SER A 22 46.97 7.55 38.55
N SER A 23 48.21 8.04 38.45
CA SER A 23 49.01 8.60 39.58
C SER A 23 49.45 7.62 40.70
N GLY A 24 50.49 7.99 41.47
CA GLY A 24 50.77 7.40 42.81
C GLY A 24 52.16 6.82 43.07
N SER A 25 53.11 7.69 43.44
CA SER A 25 54.50 7.48 43.86
C SER A 25 54.86 6.40 44.90
N ALA A 26 56.18 6.13 45.00
CA ALA A 26 57.00 5.89 46.22
C ALA A 26 57.47 4.44 46.59
N SER A 27 58.80 4.26 46.45
CA SER A 27 59.82 3.74 47.39
C SER A 27 59.68 2.47 48.29
N SER A 28 60.86 1.96 48.65
CA SER A 28 61.19 1.01 49.76
C SER A 28 60.86 -0.48 49.54
N GLU A 29 61.68 -1.46 50.00
CA GLU A 29 63.04 -1.36 50.58
C GLU A 29 63.85 -2.67 50.52
N MET A 30 65.18 -2.52 50.40
CA MET A 30 66.28 -3.30 51.03
C MET A 30 66.49 -4.83 50.80
N HIS A 31 67.74 -5.20 51.10
CA HIS A 31 68.36 -6.53 51.26
C HIS A 31 68.69 -7.35 49.99
N SER A 32 69.80 -8.10 49.91
CA SER A 32 71.14 -8.05 50.58
C SER A 32 72.01 -9.21 50.05
N VAL A 33 73.36 -9.10 50.06
CA VAL A 33 74.35 -10.23 50.01
C VAL A 33 74.39 -11.00 48.67
N ASP A 34 75.54 -11.37 48.06
CA ASP A 34 76.94 -10.91 48.18
C ASP A 34 77.77 -11.43 46.97
N GLN A 35 79.10 -11.23 47.03
CA GLN A 35 80.16 -12.02 46.39
C GLN A 35 80.79 -11.43 45.10
N GLU A 36 81.79 -10.57 45.32
CA GLU A 36 83.21 -10.68 44.88
C GLU A 36 83.55 -11.25 43.47
N ALA A 37 84.59 -10.78 42.78
CA ALA A 37 85.82 -10.15 43.27
C ALA A 37 86.48 -9.18 42.26
N LEU A 38 87.27 -8.22 42.81
CA LEU A 38 88.63 -7.77 42.42
C LEU A 38 89.01 -7.68 40.89
N ILE A 39 89.70 -6.65 40.39
CA ILE A 39 90.89 -5.98 40.97
C ILE A 39 90.88 -4.44 40.77
N SER A 40 91.10 -3.77 41.90
CA SER A 40 91.47 -2.38 42.23
C SER A 40 92.13 -1.41 41.21
N SER A 41 91.45 -0.28 40.98
CA SER A 41 91.80 1.12 41.40
C SER A 41 93.25 1.61 41.71
N SER A 42 93.51 2.88 41.32
CA SER A 42 94.44 3.90 41.90
C SER A 42 95.95 3.59 41.89
N LEU A 43 96.88 4.41 41.38
CA LEU A 43 97.12 5.88 41.38
C LEU A 43 97.66 6.45 42.72
N LYS A 44 98.84 7.10 42.63
CA LYS A 44 99.61 7.88 43.63
C LYS A 44 100.35 7.13 44.78
N HIS A 45 101.69 7.08 44.68
CA HIS A 45 102.57 7.46 45.80
C HIS A 45 103.90 8.04 45.29
N VAL A 46 104.63 8.78 46.13
CA VAL A 46 105.91 9.43 45.84
C VAL A 46 107.04 8.73 46.58
N GLN A 47 108.19 8.46 45.94
CA GLN A 47 109.49 8.34 46.64
C GLN A 47 110.71 8.34 45.71
N SER A 48 111.79 8.93 46.22
CA SER A 48 113.18 9.01 45.75
C SER A 48 114.02 9.58 46.92
N PRO A 49 115.37 9.49 46.93
CA PRO A 49 116.29 8.62 46.19
C PRO A 49 117.25 7.84 47.13
N GLU A 50 118.14 6.97 46.61
CA GLU A 50 119.53 6.90 47.12
C GLU A 50 120.54 6.29 46.11
N VAL A 51 121.83 6.35 46.47
CA VAL A 51 123.01 6.45 45.57
C VAL A 51 123.91 5.21 45.60
N ALA A 52 124.52 4.80 44.45
CA ALA A 52 125.81 4.05 44.43
C ALA A 52 126.57 4.00 43.07
N SER A 53 127.49 4.95 42.85
CA SER A 53 128.83 4.80 42.21
C SER A 53 129.11 4.07 40.86
N LYS A 54 129.85 4.80 39.99
CA LYS A 54 130.72 4.37 38.84
C LYS A 54 130.01 3.83 37.57
N ASP A 55 130.56 3.99 36.37
CA ASP A 55 131.90 4.49 35.96
C ASP A 55 131.86 5.45 34.73
N VAL A 56 132.97 6.10 34.40
CA VAL A 56 133.03 7.19 33.39
C VAL A 56 133.07 6.67 31.94
N SER A 57 131.90 6.54 31.29
CA SER A 57 131.74 6.56 29.81
C SER A 57 130.27 6.48 29.30
N GLN A 58 129.26 6.55 30.17
CA GLN A 58 127.93 5.98 29.88
C GLN A 58 126.84 6.96 29.39
N ASP A 59 127.13 8.26 29.27
CA ASP A 59 126.13 9.30 28.98
C ASP A 59 125.47 9.15 27.60
N ASN A 60 126.25 8.91 26.52
CA ASN A 60 125.68 8.76 25.18
C ASN A 60 124.74 7.54 25.07
N GLU A 61 125.03 6.45 25.77
CA GLU A 61 124.26 5.21 25.70
C GLU A 61 122.96 5.30 26.53
N THR A 62 123.01 6.00 27.67
CA THR A 62 121.83 6.29 28.49
C THR A 62 120.93 7.36 27.85
N ILE A 63 121.51 8.43 27.28
CA ILE A 63 120.77 9.42 26.48
C ILE A 63 120.11 8.77 25.28
N ARG A 64 120.81 7.89 24.55
CA ARG A 64 120.23 7.17 23.40
C ARG A 64 119.09 6.25 23.80
N THR A 65 119.25 5.42 24.83
CA THR A 65 118.17 4.52 25.29
C THR A 65 116.99 5.27 25.93
N LEU A 66 117.21 6.46 26.52
CA LEU A 66 116.14 7.38 26.92
C LEU A 66 115.44 8.02 25.71
N THR A 67 116.18 8.38 24.66
CA THR A 67 115.64 8.93 23.41
C THR A 67 114.82 7.89 22.65
N GLU A 68 115.28 6.64 22.60
CA GLU A 68 114.54 5.50 22.03
C GLU A 68 113.24 5.24 22.82
N LYS A 69 113.30 5.23 24.17
CA LYS A 69 112.11 5.10 25.03
C LYS A 69 111.13 6.26 24.90
N LEU A 70 111.63 7.50 24.81
CA LEU A 70 110.80 8.70 24.64
C LEU A 70 110.18 8.74 23.24
N SER A 71 110.89 8.28 22.21
CA SER A 71 110.35 8.09 20.87
C SER A 71 109.26 7.01 20.84
N ALA A 72 109.49 5.85 21.48
CA ALA A 72 108.49 4.80 21.61
C ALA A 72 107.25 5.26 22.40
N ALA A 73 107.44 6.05 23.45
CA ALA A 73 106.35 6.67 24.21
C ALA A 73 105.59 7.72 23.39
N LEU A 74 106.27 8.52 22.57
CA LEU A 74 105.60 9.46 21.65
C LEU A 74 104.80 8.73 20.57
N VAL A 75 105.30 7.61 20.03
CA VAL A 75 104.56 6.76 19.08
C VAL A 75 103.33 6.15 19.77
N ASP A 76 103.50 5.53 20.94
CA ASP A 76 102.39 4.96 21.74
C ASP A 76 101.34 6.02 22.14
N ILE A 77 101.77 7.25 22.48
CA ILE A 77 100.86 8.38 22.69
C ILE A 77 100.14 8.74 21.39
N SER A 78 100.84 8.82 20.25
CA SER A 78 100.23 9.17 18.96
C SER A 78 99.24 8.10 18.48
N ASP A 79 99.52 6.81 18.72
CA ASP A 79 98.62 5.71 18.38
C ASP A 79 97.40 5.68 19.30
N LYS A 80 97.58 5.98 20.59
CA LYS A 80 96.45 6.17 21.54
C LYS A 80 95.62 7.41 21.19
N GLU A 81 96.23 8.49 20.71
CA GLU A 81 95.51 9.67 20.23
C GLU A 81 94.77 9.39 18.92
N ASN A 82 95.39 8.65 17.98
CA ASN A 82 94.75 8.17 16.76
C ASN A 82 93.54 7.28 17.08
N LEU A 83 93.68 6.34 18.02
CA LEU A 83 92.61 5.46 18.50
C LEU A 83 91.51 6.24 19.23
N ALA A 84 91.86 7.23 20.05
CA ALA A 84 90.90 8.12 20.69
C ALA A 84 90.11 8.95 19.66
N ARG A 85 90.78 9.47 18.62
CA ARG A 85 90.12 10.15 17.49
C ARG A 85 89.22 9.21 16.68
N GLN A 86 89.58 7.93 16.52
CA GLN A 86 88.68 6.92 15.94
C GLN A 86 87.47 6.62 16.82
N HIS A 87 87.65 6.42 18.13
CA HIS A 87 86.54 6.20 19.06
C HIS A 87 85.60 7.41 19.16
N ALA A 88 86.12 8.64 19.15
CA ALA A 88 85.32 9.85 19.06
C ALA A 88 84.46 9.87 17.79
N LYS A 89 85.05 9.62 16.62
CA LYS A 89 84.33 9.57 15.33
C LYS A 89 83.26 8.47 15.29
N VAL A 90 83.53 7.29 15.85
CA VAL A 90 82.53 6.20 15.96
C VAL A 90 81.41 6.55 16.94
N ALA A 91 81.70 7.28 18.02
CA ALA A 91 80.68 7.78 18.94
C ALA A 91 79.82 8.88 18.29
N GLU A 92 80.42 9.80 17.53
CA GLU A 92 79.71 10.82 16.74
C GLU A 92 78.80 10.18 15.68
N GLU A 93 79.31 9.22 14.90
CA GLU A 93 78.51 8.47 13.91
C GLU A 93 77.36 7.69 14.56
N ALA A 94 77.58 7.10 15.74
CA ALA A 94 76.52 6.45 16.50
C ALA A 94 75.47 7.45 16.98
N VAL A 95 75.86 8.59 17.56
CA VAL A 95 74.93 9.63 18.03
C VAL A 95 74.11 10.21 16.88
N LEU A 96 74.73 10.48 15.72
CA LEU A 96 74.02 10.92 14.51
C LEU A 96 73.02 9.86 14.01
N GLY A 97 73.36 8.57 14.12
CA GLY A 97 72.45 7.46 13.86
C GLY A 97 71.25 7.41 14.82
N TRP A 98 71.48 7.58 16.13
CA TRP A 98 70.42 7.68 17.14
C TRP A 98 69.51 8.89 16.91
N GLU A 99 70.09 10.07 16.66
CA GLU A 99 69.32 11.29 16.35
C GLU A 99 68.46 11.13 15.09
N ASN A 100 68.97 10.48 14.05
CA ASN A 100 68.19 10.25 12.84
C ASN A 100 67.05 9.25 13.09
N ALA A 101 67.31 8.16 13.81
CA ALA A 101 66.28 7.21 14.23
C ALA A 101 65.20 7.87 15.13
N GLU A 102 65.58 8.79 16.02
CA GLU A 102 64.63 9.53 16.85
C GLU A 102 63.76 10.49 16.03
N LYS A 103 64.34 11.15 15.01
CA LYS A 103 63.59 11.99 14.05
C LYS A 103 62.62 11.15 13.21
N GLU A 104 63.04 9.98 12.73
CA GLU A 104 62.18 9.03 12.01
C GLU A 104 61.04 8.51 12.90
N VAL A 105 61.34 8.03 14.11
CA VAL A 105 60.34 7.58 15.10
C VAL A 105 59.36 8.70 15.47
N SER A 106 59.84 9.94 15.61
CA SER A 106 58.98 11.10 15.86
C SER A 106 58.03 11.37 14.69
N SER A 107 58.50 11.27 13.45
CA SER A 107 57.66 11.44 12.25
C SER A 107 56.62 10.33 12.11
N LEU A 108 57.01 9.07 12.38
CA LEU A 108 56.11 7.91 12.36
C LEU A 108 55.06 7.99 13.48
N LYS A 109 55.44 8.48 14.67
CA LYS A 109 54.50 8.75 15.77
C LYS A 109 53.50 9.84 15.37
N GLN A 110 53.95 10.93 14.74
CA GLN A 110 53.05 11.99 14.26
C GLN A 110 52.07 11.47 13.19
N GLN A 111 52.55 10.63 12.26
CA GLN A 111 51.68 9.97 11.26
C GLN A 111 50.68 9.01 11.91
N LEU A 112 51.09 8.22 12.91
CA LEU A 112 50.21 7.33 13.66
C LEU A 112 49.15 8.09 14.46
N GLU A 113 49.51 9.20 15.10
CA GLU A 113 48.56 10.07 15.79
C GLU A 113 47.58 10.75 14.82
N ALA A 114 48.02 11.15 13.62
CA ALA A 114 47.14 11.69 12.59
C ALA A 114 46.16 10.62 12.08
N ALA A 115 46.65 9.44 11.69
CA ALA A 115 45.82 8.32 11.25
C ALA A 115 44.85 7.85 12.35
N SER A 116 45.25 7.91 13.63
CA SER A 116 44.37 7.61 14.76
C SER A 116 43.24 8.63 14.93
N LYS A 117 43.50 9.93 14.67
CA LYS A 117 42.50 11.00 14.71
C LYS A 117 41.52 10.91 13.53
N GLU A 118 42.03 10.59 12.33
CA GLU A 118 41.18 10.27 11.18
C GLU A 118 40.30 9.06 11.47
N LYS A 119 40.89 7.96 11.98
CA LYS A 119 40.16 6.75 12.38
C LYS A 119 39.03 7.04 13.37
N SER A 120 39.26 7.84 14.42
CA SER A 120 38.17 8.23 15.34
C SER A 120 37.07 9.02 14.63
N SER A 121 37.41 9.95 13.72
CA SER A 121 36.38 10.71 12.99
C SER A 121 35.59 9.85 11.99
N PHE A 122 36.18 8.78 11.44
CA PHE A 122 35.45 7.77 10.68
C PHE A 122 34.56 6.90 11.58
N GLU A 123 35.02 6.54 12.78
CA GLU A 123 34.22 5.79 13.76
C GLU A 123 33.00 6.62 14.23
N ASP A 124 33.18 7.90 14.55
CA ASP A 124 32.09 8.85 14.84
C ASP A 124 31.11 8.97 13.66
N ARG A 125 31.62 9.11 12.43
CA ARG A 125 30.80 9.17 11.21
C ARG A 125 30.01 7.88 10.99
N ILE A 126 30.58 6.71 11.29
CA ILE A 126 29.88 5.42 11.21
C ILE A 126 28.76 5.36 12.26
N VAL A 127 28.99 5.82 13.50
CA VAL A 127 27.95 5.90 14.54
C VAL A 127 26.82 6.84 14.12
N HIS A 128 27.12 8.00 13.54
CA HIS A 128 26.11 8.92 13.02
C HIS A 128 25.32 8.33 11.85
N LEU A 129 25.96 7.60 10.93
CA LEU A 129 25.28 6.94 9.80
C LEU A 129 24.41 5.76 10.26
N ASP A 130 24.85 4.96 11.23
CA ASP A 130 24.08 3.89 11.85
C ASP A 130 22.86 4.44 12.63
N ALA A 131 23.03 5.54 13.37
CA ALA A 131 21.92 6.23 14.02
C ALA A 131 20.89 6.78 13.01
N ALA A 132 21.35 7.41 11.92
CA ALA A 132 20.49 7.90 10.85
C ALA A 132 19.77 6.75 10.12
N LEU A 133 20.46 5.64 9.84
CA LEU A 133 19.88 4.45 9.23
C LEU A 133 18.80 3.83 10.14
N LYS A 134 19.06 3.73 11.45
CA LYS A 134 18.08 3.25 12.43
C LYS A 134 16.83 4.12 12.47
N GLU A 135 16.98 5.45 12.40
CA GLU A 135 15.85 6.38 12.34
C GLU A 135 15.07 6.26 11.02
N CYS A 136 15.74 6.19 9.87
CA CYS A 136 15.08 5.94 8.58
C CYS A 136 14.32 4.60 8.57
N VAL A 137 14.91 3.54 9.12
CA VAL A 137 14.24 2.23 9.27
C VAL A 137 13.05 2.33 10.22
N ARG A 138 13.16 3.06 11.34
CA ARG A 138 12.07 3.31 12.29
C ARG A 138 10.91 4.05 11.62
N GLN A 139 11.19 5.07 10.80
CA GLN A 139 10.19 5.82 10.04
C GLN A 139 9.52 4.94 8.96
N LEU A 140 10.27 4.07 8.27
CA LEU A 140 9.71 3.11 7.31
C LEU A 140 8.79 2.09 7.99
N TRP A 141 9.14 1.60 9.18
CA TRP A 141 8.26 0.73 9.96
C TRP A 141 7.01 1.47 10.47
N GLN A 142 7.17 2.68 11.01
CA GLN A 142 6.04 3.49 11.49
C GLN A 142 5.06 3.81 10.37
N THR A 143 5.55 4.34 9.24
CA THR A 143 4.67 4.69 8.10
C THR A 143 4.01 3.45 7.48
N LYS A 144 4.70 2.30 7.43
CA LYS A 144 4.11 1.02 7.01
C LYS A 144 3.00 0.58 7.96
N GLU A 145 3.19 0.69 9.27
CA GLU A 145 2.19 0.34 10.27
C GLU A 145 0.99 1.28 10.22
N GLU A 146 1.22 2.59 10.06
CA GLU A 146 0.16 3.60 9.88
C GLU A 146 -0.68 3.36 8.61
N GLN A 147 -0.05 3.02 7.48
CA GLN A 147 -0.80 2.62 6.27
C GLN A 147 -1.50 1.27 6.46
N GLY A 148 -0.88 0.30 7.14
CA GLY A 148 -1.49 -0.99 7.48
C GLY A 148 -2.76 -0.82 8.31
N GLN A 149 -2.69 -0.03 9.39
CA GLN A 149 -3.83 0.32 10.23
C GLN A 149 -4.88 1.14 9.48
N LYS A 150 -4.48 2.06 8.59
CA LYS A 150 -5.41 2.83 7.75
C LYS A 150 -6.16 1.94 6.76
N VAL A 151 -5.47 1.00 6.10
CA VAL A 151 -6.08 -0.01 5.22
C VAL A 151 -7.00 -0.93 6.02
N HIS A 152 -6.56 -1.45 7.17
CA HIS A 152 -7.38 -2.27 8.05
C HIS A 152 -8.64 -1.52 8.52
N ASN A 153 -8.52 -0.29 8.99
CA ASN A 153 -9.65 0.56 9.39
C ASN A 153 -10.64 0.79 8.23
N THR A 154 -10.12 0.97 7.00
CA THR A 154 -10.94 1.15 5.80
C THR A 154 -11.69 -0.13 5.43
N ILE A 155 -11.01 -1.29 5.49
CA ILE A 155 -11.62 -2.61 5.30
C ILE A 155 -12.69 -2.84 6.37
N THR A 156 -12.36 -2.73 7.66
CA THR A 156 -13.31 -2.94 8.76
C THR A 156 -14.46 -1.93 8.77
N LYS A 157 -14.33 -0.75 8.16
CA LYS A 157 -15.47 0.15 7.87
C LYS A 157 -16.33 -0.40 6.72
N LYS A 158 -15.72 -0.77 5.60
CA LYS A 158 -16.41 -1.34 4.44
C LYS A 158 -17.10 -2.67 4.75
N THR A 159 -16.52 -3.54 5.56
CA THR A 159 -17.15 -4.78 6.03
C THR A 159 -18.44 -4.47 6.80
N ARG A 160 -18.42 -3.49 7.72
CA ARG A 160 -19.63 -3.05 8.44
C ARG A 160 -20.69 -2.39 7.56
N GLU A 161 -20.27 -1.70 6.49
CA GLU A 161 -21.20 -1.20 5.47
C GLU A 161 -21.84 -2.37 4.72
N TRP A 162 -21.07 -3.32 4.21
CA TRP A 162 -21.59 -4.53 3.55
C TRP A 162 -22.46 -5.41 4.48
N GLU A 163 -22.14 -5.50 5.77
CA GLU A 163 -22.95 -6.20 6.78
C GLU A 163 -24.29 -5.47 7.00
N SER A 164 -24.29 -4.14 7.04
CA SER A 164 -25.51 -3.33 7.14
C SER A 164 -26.38 -3.47 5.88
N ASP A 165 -25.77 -3.35 4.69
CA ASP A 165 -26.47 -3.48 3.41
C ASP A 165 -27.05 -4.90 3.24
N LYS A 166 -26.30 -5.93 3.67
CA LYS A 166 -26.77 -7.32 3.71
C LYS A 166 -27.96 -7.48 4.65
N LEU A 167 -27.89 -6.94 5.87
CA LEU A 167 -28.99 -7.02 6.83
C LEU A 167 -30.24 -6.29 6.33
N GLU A 168 -30.09 -5.15 5.64
CA GLU A 168 -31.21 -4.45 5.01
C GLU A 168 -31.84 -5.29 3.89
N LEU A 169 -31.03 -5.95 3.05
CA LEU A 169 -31.51 -6.86 2.01
C LEU A 169 -32.18 -8.11 2.61
N GLU A 170 -31.66 -8.68 3.69
CA GLU A 170 -32.28 -9.80 4.41
C GLU A 170 -33.63 -9.39 5.02
N ILE A 171 -33.73 -8.19 5.62
CA ILE A 171 -35.01 -7.62 6.10
C ILE A 171 -36.00 -7.47 4.93
N ARG A 172 -35.59 -6.83 3.82
CA ARG A 172 -36.45 -6.66 2.62
C ARG A 172 -36.92 -8.00 2.04
N LEU A 173 -36.09 -9.04 2.06
CA LEU A 173 -36.48 -10.38 1.64
C LEU A 173 -37.54 -10.99 2.59
N THR A 174 -37.36 -10.86 3.91
CA THR A 174 -38.39 -11.34 4.87
C THR A 174 -39.69 -10.56 4.76
N GLU A 175 -39.64 -9.25 4.47
CA GLU A 175 -40.85 -8.43 4.24
C GLU A 175 -41.56 -8.84 2.95
N LEU A 176 -40.82 -9.04 1.85
CA LEU A 176 -41.40 -9.51 0.58
C LEU A 176 -41.99 -10.92 0.69
N GLN A 177 -41.36 -11.80 1.49
CA GLN A 177 -41.92 -13.12 1.78
C GLN A 177 -43.22 -13.01 2.61
N ALA A 178 -43.25 -12.19 3.66
CA ALA A 178 -44.47 -11.95 4.44
C ALA A 178 -45.58 -11.30 3.58
N GLN A 179 -45.24 -10.43 2.63
CA GLN A 179 -46.19 -9.87 1.66
C GLN A 179 -46.68 -10.88 0.60
N LEU A 180 -45.95 -11.98 0.38
CA LEU A 180 -46.38 -13.09 -0.47
C LEU A 180 -47.30 -14.03 0.33
N GLU A 181 -46.86 -14.45 1.51
CA GLU A 181 -47.64 -15.31 2.43
C GLU A 181 -49.00 -14.66 2.77
N ALA A 182 -49.03 -13.36 3.08
CA ALA A 182 -50.28 -12.63 3.31
C ALA A 182 -51.17 -12.51 2.06
N LYS A 183 -50.60 -12.54 0.84
CA LYS A 183 -51.40 -12.61 -0.40
C LYS A 183 -51.96 -14.01 -0.61
N ASP A 184 -51.21 -15.05 -0.29
CA ASP A 184 -51.65 -16.44 -0.39
C ASP A 184 -52.73 -16.78 0.66
N GLU A 185 -52.68 -16.17 1.86
CA GLU A 185 -53.80 -16.19 2.82
C GLU A 185 -55.04 -15.46 2.28
N ILE A 186 -54.89 -14.35 1.57
CA ILE A 186 -56.00 -13.61 0.95
C ILE A 186 -56.59 -14.39 -0.23
N THR A 187 -55.78 -14.97 -1.12
CA THR A 187 -56.29 -15.75 -2.26
C THR A 187 -56.97 -17.02 -1.79
N THR A 188 -56.39 -17.78 -0.85
CA THR A 188 -57.05 -18.97 -0.28
C THR A 188 -58.34 -18.64 0.49
N SER A 189 -58.40 -17.47 1.16
CA SER A 189 -59.65 -16.98 1.78
C SER A 189 -60.72 -16.65 0.73
N VAL A 190 -60.34 -15.99 -0.36
CA VAL A 190 -61.25 -15.67 -1.49
C VAL A 190 -61.71 -16.94 -2.20
N ASP A 191 -60.82 -17.89 -2.48
CA ASP A 191 -61.16 -19.18 -3.09
C ASP A 191 -62.09 -20.01 -2.19
N HIS A 192 -61.89 -19.99 -0.87
CA HIS A 192 -62.81 -20.64 0.06
C HIS A 192 -64.21 -19.99 0.04
N GLN A 193 -64.29 -18.66 0.02
CA GLN A 193 -65.57 -17.93 -0.12
C GLN A 193 -66.25 -18.17 -1.49
N LEU A 194 -65.47 -18.33 -2.56
CA LEU A 194 -65.99 -18.65 -3.89
C LEU A 194 -66.50 -20.09 -3.93
N CYS A 195 -65.76 -21.06 -3.35
CA CYS A 195 -66.21 -22.43 -3.21
C CYS A 195 -67.53 -22.51 -2.42
N SER A 196 -67.62 -21.88 -1.25
CA SER A 196 -68.84 -21.93 -0.43
C SER A 196 -70.06 -21.35 -1.15
N LYS A 197 -69.91 -20.24 -1.90
CA LYS A 197 -70.97 -19.67 -2.74
C LYS A 197 -71.36 -20.61 -3.89
N VAL A 198 -70.37 -21.24 -4.53
CA VAL A 198 -70.58 -22.22 -5.60
C VAL A 198 -71.31 -23.47 -5.09
N ASP A 199 -71.08 -23.89 -3.85
CA ASP A 199 -71.78 -25.02 -3.24
C ASP A 199 -73.22 -24.67 -2.82
N ILE A 200 -73.46 -23.50 -2.22
CA ILE A 200 -74.82 -22.99 -1.95
C ILE A 200 -75.64 -22.92 -3.26
N LEU A 201 -75.06 -22.39 -4.33
CA LEU A 201 -75.71 -22.31 -5.64
C LEU A 201 -75.95 -23.69 -6.30
N LYS A 202 -75.20 -24.74 -5.94
CA LYS A 202 -75.50 -26.12 -6.35
C LYS A 202 -76.70 -26.67 -5.58
N GLU A 203 -76.77 -26.41 -4.26
CA GLU A 203 -77.87 -26.86 -3.42
C GLU A 203 -79.19 -26.19 -3.84
N GLU A 204 -79.21 -24.85 -4.00
CA GLU A 204 -80.34 -24.10 -4.56
C GLU A 204 -80.77 -24.65 -5.93
N LYS A 205 -79.83 -24.88 -6.85
CA LYS A 205 -80.12 -25.46 -8.17
C LYS A 205 -80.70 -26.87 -8.08
N SER A 206 -80.30 -27.66 -7.08
CA SER A 206 -80.83 -29.00 -6.86
C SER A 206 -82.24 -28.96 -6.27
N ALA A 207 -82.51 -28.04 -5.33
CA ALA A 207 -83.83 -27.79 -4.77
C ALA A 207 -84.81 -27.30 -5.83
N LEU A 208 -84.44 -26.28 -6.62
CA LEU A 208 -85.24 -25.77 -7.73
C LEU A 208 -85.52 -26.85 -8.80
N LYS A 209 -84.59 -27.79 -9.01
CA LYS A 209 -84.86 -28.93 -9.90
C LYS A 209 -85.88 -29.91 -9.29
N ILE A 210 -85.80 -30.21 -7.99
CA ILE A 210 -86.79 -31.05 -7.29
C ILE A 210 -88.17 -30.38 -7.30
N GLU A 211 -88.22 -29.05 -7.17
CA GLU A 211 -89.45 -28.24 -7.26
C GLU A 211 -90.05 -28.29 -8.67
N LEU A 212 -89.24 -28.13 -9.72
CA LEU A 212 -89.69 -28.29 -11.11
C LEU A 212 -90.18 -29.72 -11.40
N ASP A 213 -89.46 -30.74 -10.89
CA ASP A 213 -89.81 -32.15 -11.07
C ASP A 213 -91.03 -32.57 -10.20
N THR A 214 -91.40 -31.81 -9.15
CA THR A 214 -92.67 -31.96 -8.42
C THR A 214 -93.82 -31.29 -9.18
N LEU A 215 -93.68 -30.01 -9.54
CA LEU A 215 -94.70 -29.28 -10.30
C LEU A 215 -95.07 -29.98 -11.62
N THR A 216 -94.08 -30.57 -12.32
CA THR A 216 -94.31 -31.37 -13.53
C THR A 216 -95.19 -32.59 -13.26
N ARG A 217 -94.97 -33.31 -12.16
CA ARG A 217 -95.80 -34.46 -11.77
C ARG A 217 -97.19 -34.04 -11.33
N ASP A 218 -97.32 -32.92 -10.63
CA ASP A 218 -98.63 -32.41 -10.19
C ASP A 218 -99.47 -31.94 -11.39
N LEU A 219 -98.84 -31.36 -12.42
CA LEU A 219 -99.49 -31.05 -13.71
C LEU A 219 -99.88 -32.33 -14.48
N GLN A 220 -99.04 -33.36 -14.46
CA GLN A 220 -99.39 -34.68 -15.04
C GLN A 220 -100.58 -35.32 -14.31
N MET A 221 -100.60 -35.29 -12.98
CA MET A 221 -101.74 -35.77 -12.18
C MET A 221 -103.02 -35.00 -12.50
N ARG A 222 -102.97 -33.66 -12.53
CA ARG A 222 -104.11 -32.81 -12.95
C ARG A 222 -104.60 -33.13 -14.36
N THR A 223 -103.69 -33.44 -15.28
CA THR A 223 -104.04 -33.84 -16.66
C THR A 223 -104.77 -35.18 -16.66
N LEU A 224 -104.26 -36.18 -15.93
CA LEU A 224 -104.91 -37.49 -15.80
C LEU A 224 -106.27 -37.42 -15.06
N GLU A 225 -106.40 -36.58 -14.04
CA GLU A 225 -107.66 -36.29 -13.36
C GLU A 225 -108.70 -35.71 -14.34
N LEU A 226 -108.29 -34.78 -15.20
CA LEU A 226 -109.14 -34.21 -16.26
C LEU A 226 -109.48 -35.23 -17.36
N GLU A 227 -108.54 -36.10 -17.77
CA GLU A 227 -108.81 -37.19 -18.71
C GLU A 227 -109.79 -38.24 -18.14
N LEU A 228 -109.68 -38.57 -16.86
CA LEU A 228 -110.63 -39.45 -16.19
C LEU A 228 -112.00 -38.77 -16.04
N SER A 229 -112.04 -37.49 -15.63
CA SER A 229 -113.28 -36.72 -15.52
C SER A 229 -113.99 -36.56 -16.87
N THR A 230 -113.25 -36.32 -17.96
CA THR A 230 -113.83 -36.26 -19.32
C THR A 230 -114.31 -37.62 -19.80
N ARG A 231 -113.60 -38.72 -19.53
CA ARG A 231 -114.08 -40.09 -19.80
C ARG A 231 -115.36 -40.43 -19.01
N VAL A 232 -115.48 -39.98 -17.75
CA VAL A 232 -116.70 -40.13 -16.94
C VAL A 232 -117.84 -39.29 -17.52
N ALA A 233 -117.60 -38.03 -17.88
CA ALA A 233 -118.59 -37.18 -18.54
C ALA A 233 -119.04 -37.75 -19.91
N GLU A 234 -118.12 -38.28 -20.71
CA GLU A 234 -118.41 -38.96 -21.97
C GLU A 234 -119.24 -40.22 -21.79
N THR A 235 -118.91 -41.06 -20.81
CA THR A 235 -119.64 -42.32 -20.58
C THR A 235 -121.04 -42.05 -20.00
N ALA A 236 -121.18 -41.09 -19.08
CA ALA A 236 -122.48 -40.58 -18.65
C ALA A 236 -123.28 -39.98 -19.81
N SER A 237 -122.65 -39.20 -20.69
CA SER A 237 -123.28 -38.64 -21.89
C SER A 237 -123.74 -39.72 -22.87
N LYS A 238 -122.93 -40.77 -23.12
CA LYS A 238 -123.28 -41.94 -23.94
C LYS A 238 -124.46 -42.71 -23.33
N GLN A 239 -124.45 -42.95 -22.01
CA GLN A 239 -125.58 -43.58 -21.30
C GLN A 239 -126.85 -42.72 -21.34
N HIS A 240 -126.73 -41.40 -21.22
CA HIS A 240 -127.85 -40.47 -21.33
C HIS A 240 -128.41 -40.44 -22.76
N LEU A 241 -127.55 -40.43 -23.78
CA LEU A 241 -127.93 -40.52 -25.19
C LEU A 241 -128.67 -41.83 -25.49
N ASP A 242 -128.20 -42.97 -24.98
CA ASP A 242 -128.89 -44.26 -25.15
C ASP A 242 -130.18 -44.35 -24.33
N SER A 243 -130.26 -43.66 -23.19
CA SER A 243 -131.49 -43.49 -22.42
C SER A 243 -132.50 -42.62 -23.18
N ILE A 244 -132.07 -41.55 -23.84
CA ILE A 244 -132.88 -40.75 -24.77
C ILE A 244 -133.36 -41.62 -25.95
N LYS A 245 -132.50 -42.45 -26.55
CA LYS A 245 -132.92 -43.39 -27.63
C LYS A 245 -133.99 -44.38 -27.14
N LYS A 246 -133.85 -44.92 -25.92
CA LYS A 246 -134.86 -45.79 -25.29
C LYS A 246 -136.16 -45.03 -25.02
N LEU A 247 -136.07 -43.83 -24.46
CA LEU A 247 -137.22 -42.97 -24.14
C LEU A 247 -137.95 -42.54 -25.41
N ALA A 248 -137.24 -42.17 -26.49
CA ALA A 248 -137.82 -41.86 -27.79
C ALA A 248 -138.53 -43.08 -28.44
N LYS A 249 -137.98 -44.29 -28.30
CA LYS A 249 -138.65 -45.54 -28.72
C LYS A 249 -139.92 -45.81 -27.90
N LEU A 250 -139.84 -45.66 -26.57
CA LEU A 250 -141.00 -45.79 -25.68
C LEU A 250 -142.05 -44.71 -25.96
N GLU A 251 -141.64 -43.48 -26.29
CA GLU A 251 -142.55 -42.40 -26.63
C GLU A 251 -143.19 -42.61 -28.00
N ALA A 252 -142.46 -43.18 -28.98
CA ALA A 252 -143.02 -43.62 -30.25
C ALA A 252 -144.05 -44.75 -30.04
N GLU A 253 -143.78 -45.70 -29.14
CA GLU A 253 -144.76 -46.70 -28.70
C GLU A 253 -145.96 -46.07 -27.99
N CYS A 254 -145.77 -45.13 -27.06
CA CYS A 254 -146.86 -44.39 -26.45
C CYS A 254 -147.66 -43.56 -27.47
N ARG A 255 -147.02 -43.01 -28.51
CA ARG A 255 -147.73 -42.38 -29.65
C ARG A 255 -148.52 -43.43 -30.45
N ARG A 256 -147.95 -44.61 -30.72
CA ARG A 256 -148.64 -45.73 -31.41
C ARG A 256 -149.82 -46.26 -30.59
N LEU A 257 -149.66 -46.47 -29.29
CA LEU A 257 -150.69 -46.92 -28.36
C LEU A 257 -151.79 -45.86 -28.18
N ARG A 258 -151.45 -44.57 -28.06
CA ARG A 258 -152.46 -43.48 -28.08
C ARG A 258 -153.19 -43.42 -29.43
N ALA A 259 -152.52 -43.69 -30.54
CA ALA A 259 -153.15 -43.76 -31.87
C ALA A 259 -154.03 -45.01 -32.02
N ALA A 260 -153.64 -46.16 -31.44
CA ALA A 260 -154.42 -47.39 -31.41
C ALA A 260 -155.65 -47.26 -30.52
N ALA A 261 -155.50 -46.67 -29.33
CA ALA A 261 -156.61 -46.33 -28.43
C ALA A 261 -157.57 -45.31 -29.08
N ARG A 262 -157.05 -44.29 -29.79
CA ARG A 262 -157.89 -43.39 -30.60
C ARG A 262 -158.59 -44.12 -31.75
N LYS A 263 -157.97 -45.13 -32.37
CA LYS A 263 -158.61 -45.99 -33.37
C LYS A 263 -159.68 -46.91 -32.78
N SER A 264 -159.53 -47.40 -31.54
CA SER A 264 -160.60 -48.17 -30.86
C SER A 264 -161.74 -47.27 -30.37
N LEU A 265 -161.45 -46.05 -29.91
CA LEU A 265 -162.47 -45.04 -29.60
C LEU A 265 -163.23 -44.54 -30.84
N LEU A 266 -162.64 -44.58 -32.03
CA LEU A 266 -163.30 -44.23 -33.29
C LEU A 266 -164.21 -45.34 -33.85
N ALA A 267 -164.35 -46.46 -33.14
CA ALA A 267 -165.21 -47.59 -33.52
C ALA A 267 -166.48 -47.73 -32.65
N ASN A 268 -166.72 -46.82 -31.70
CA ASN A 268 -167.99 -46.72 -30.98
C ASN A 268 -168.43 -45.25 -30.86
N GLU A 269 -169.73 -45.00 -30.71
CA GLU A 269 -170.32 -43.78 -31.22
C GLU A 269 -170.20 -42.52 -30.33
N GLN A 270 -169.90 -41.41 -31.02
CA GLN A 270 -170.53 -40.09 -30.96
C GLN A 270 -171.05 -39.51 -29.61
N LYS A 271 -170.79 -38.20 -29.45
CA LYS A 271 -171.72 -37.19 -28.90
C LYS A 271 -171.84 -37.06 -27.38
N LEU A 272 -170.93 -36.28 -26.78
CA LEU A 272 -171.30 -35.25 -25.81
C LEU A 272 -170.34 -34.03 -25.84
N LEU A 273 -170.88 -32.89 -25.39
CA LEU A 273 -170.34 -31.51 -25.35
C LEU A 273 -169.67 -31.24 -23.98
N THR A 274 -168.92 -30.18 -23.64
CA THR A 274 -168.22 -29.03 -24.32
C THR A 274 -167.37 -28.28 -23.25
N CYS A 275 -166.45 -27.38 -23.65
CA CYS A 275 -165.59 -26.48 -22.83
C CYS A 275 -164.39 -27.16 -22.10
N SER A 276 -163.24 -26.49 -21.86
CA SER A 276 -162.74 -25.13 -22.18
C SER A 276 -161.22 -25.23 -22.48
N HIS A 277 -160.66 -24.78 -23.61
CA HIS A 277 -160.26 -23.40 -24.02
C HIS A 277 -159.02 -22.79 -23.32
N CYS A 278 -158.20 -22.05 -24.11
CA CYS A 278 -156.84 -21.47 -23.88
C CYS A 278 -155.68 -22.45 -24.22
N SER A 279 -154.90 -22.26 -25.31
CA SER A 279 -153.86 -21.23 -25.62
C SER A 279 -152.45 -21.73 -25.23
N GLU A 280 -151.35 -21.53 -25.99
CA GLU A 280 -151.13 -20.74 -27.22
C GLU A 280 -149.94 -21.24 -28.09
N SER A 281 -149.63 -20.51 -29.18
CA SER A 281 -148.42 -20.42 -30.06
C SER A 281 -147.27 -21.44 -29.96
N VAL A 282 -146.68 -22.01 -31.04
CA VAL A 282 -146.26 -21.51 -32.39
C VAL A 282 -144.93 -20.74 -32.42
N THR A 283 -143.86 -21.40 -32.90
CA THR A 283 -142.76 -21.01 -33.84
C THR A 283 -141.73 -22.17 -33.81
N ASP A 284 -141.18 -22.77 -34.88
CA ASP A 284 -140.90 -22.42 -36.28
C ASP A 284 -139.53 -21.73 -36.54
N SER A 285 -138.82 -22.28 -37.54
CA SER A 285 -137.78 -21.70 -38.41
C SER A 285 -136.34 -21.33 -37.95
N GLN A 286 -135.40 -22.06 -38.58
CA GLN A 286 -134.30 -21.55 -39.45
C GLN A 286 -132.91 -21.13 -38.92
N SER A 287 -131.93 -21.40 -39.81
CA SER A 287 -130.57 -20.85 -40.01
C SER A 287 -129.53 -20.99 -38.88
N ASP A 288 -128.23 -21.27 -39.11
CA ASP A 288 -127.29 -21.09 -40.25
C ASP A 288 -126.53 -19.74 -40.30
N ALA A 289 -125.23 -19.85 -40.62
CA ALA A 289 -124.20 -18.83 -40.90
C ALA A 289 -123.88 -17.73 -39.86
N GLY A 290 -122.58 -17.45 -39.65
CA GLY A 290 -122.14 -16.16 -39.10
C GLY A 290 -120.72 -16.10 -38.54
N GLU A 291 -119.83 -15.38 -39.25
CA GLU A 291 -118.61 -14.65 -38.85
C GLU A 291 -117.96 -14.87 -37.46
N GLN A 292 -116.66 -15.17 -37.32
CA GLN A 292 -115.41 -14.54 -37.80
C GLN A 292 -114.77 -13.47 -36.86
N LEU A 293 -113.48 -13.71 -36.58
CA LEU A 293 -112.37 -12.75 -36.53
C LEU A 293 -112.10 -11.93 -35.24
N LEU A 294 -111.13 -12.45 -34.48
CA LEU A 294 -110.00 -11.77 -33.81
C LEU A 294 -110.25 -10.45 -33.04
N SER A 295 -109.97 -10.49 -31.73
CA SER A 295 -108.86 -9.68 -31.17
C SER A 295 -108.34 -10.20 -29.82
N LEU A 296 -107.12 -9.76 -29.55
CA LEU A 296 -106.09 -10.16 -28.57
C LEU A 296 -106.42 -10.19 -27.06
N ASP A 297 -105.45 -10.77 -26.34
CA ASP A 297 -105.04 -10.57 -24.94
C ASP A 297 -105.99 -11.06 -23.83
N ASN A 298 -105.72 -12.19 -23.16
CA ASN A 298 -104.58 -12.54 -22.26
C ASN A 298 -104.89 -12.22 -20.78
N GLU A 299 -104.52 -13.15 -19.91
CA GLU A 299 -104.85 -13.13 -18.47
C GLU A 299 -104.23 -11.94 -17.72
N GLN A 300 -104.93 -11.37 -16.74
CA GLN A 300 -104.72 -11.72 -15.32
C GLN A 300 -105.28 -10.64 -14.35
N SER A 301 -105.79 -11.07 -13.18
CA SER A 301 -106.28 -10.23 -12.07
C SER A 301 -107.59 -9.45 -12.31
N CYS A 302 -108.44 -9.18 -11.32
CA CYS A 302 -108.43 -9.57 -9.90
C CYS A 302 -109.86 -9.57 -9.31
N SER A 303 -110.05 -10.28 -8.19
CA SER A 303 -111.24 -10.20 -7.30
C SER A 303 -112.57 -10.71 -7.92
N ASP A 304 -113.55 -11.21 -7.18
CA ASP A 304 -113.89 -10.99 -5.76
C ASP A 304 -113.94 -12.24 -4.88
N SER A 305 -114.01 -12.00 -3.57
CA SER A 305 -114.13 -13.03 -2.53
C SER A 305 -115.11 -12.58 -1.44
N TRP A 306 -115.79 -13.54 -0.81
CA TRP A 306 -116.67 -13.41 0.38
C TRP A 306 -118.04 -12.69 0.25
N ALA A 307 -119.05 -13.49 -0.07
CA ALA A 307 -120.36 -13.45 0.61
C ALA A 307 -120.93 -14.89 0.65
N SER A 308 -121.49 -15.44 1.73
CA SER A 308 -121.82 -14.91 3.07
C SER A 308 -121.09 -15.73 4.14
N ALA A 309 -120.50 -15.20 5.23
CA ALA A 309 -120.91 -14.18 6.19
C ALA A 309 -121.86 -14.69 7.30
N LEU A 310 -121.31 -14.88 8.52
CA LEU A 310 -121.93 -14.48 9.80
C LEU A 310 -120.89 -14.43 10.95
N ILE A 311 -120.35 -13.22 11.18
CA ILE A 311 -119.95 -12.62 12.47
C ILE A 311 -119.05 -13.44 13.44
N ALA A 312 -117.74 -13.13 13.36
CA ALA A 312 -116.85 -12.62 14.43
C ALA A 312 -116.54 -13.42 15.73
N GLU A 313 -115.38 -13.04 16.31
CA GLU A 313 -114.81 -13.44 17.62
C GLU A 313 -114.49 -14.96 17.76
N LEU A 314 -113.26 -15.37 18.08
CA LEU A 314 -112.37 -14.81 19.10
C LEU A 314 -110.87 -14.79 18.70
N ASP A 315 -110.05 -14.15 19.54
CA ASP A 315 -108.69 -13.72 19.27
C ASP A 315 -107.58 -14.67 19.83
N GLN A 316 -106.44 -14.69 19.16
CA GLN A 316 -105.07 -15.01 19.63
C GLN A 316 -104.70 -16.32 20.41
N PHE A 317 -103.42 -16.70 20.15
CA PHE A 317 -102.46 -17.45 20.99
C PHE A 317 -102.43 -19.01 21.08
N LYS A 318 -101.17 -19.47 21.01
CA LYS A 318 -100.52 -20.60 21.75
C LYS A 318 -100.65 -22.04 21.24
N ASN A 319 -99.54 -22.48 20.64
CA ASN A 319 -98.86 -23.76 20.88
C ASN A 319 -99.10 -24.36 22.28
N ALA A 320 -99.64 -25.59 22.41
CA ALA A 320 -99.46 -26.43 23.61
C ALA A 320 -99.75 -27.94 23.39
N LYS A 321 -98.68 -28.68 23.10
CA LYS A 321 -98.45 -30.13 23.27
C LYS A 321 -99.10 -30.80 24.52
N ALA A 322 -99.98 -31.79 24.30
CA ALA A 322 -100.32 -32.92 25.19
C ALA A 322 -101.11 -33.97 24.35
N ASN A 323 -100.86 -35.29 24.31
CA ASN A 323 -100.61 -36.36 25.30
C ASN A 323 -101.88 -37.14 25.71
N ALA A 324 -101.73 -38.48 25.85
CA ALA A 324 -102.72 -39.52 26.19
C ALA A 324 -103.78 -39.85 25.09
N THR A 325 -104.11 -41.07 24.64
CA THR A 325 -103.92 -42.49 25.07
C THR A 325 -105.21 -43.16 25.59
N SER A 326 -105.60 -44.29 24.95
CA SER A 326 -106.30 -45.47 25.53
C SER A 326 -107.86 -45.56 25.59
N VAL A 327 -108.41 -46.51 24.79
CA VAL A 327 -109.24 -47.70 25.21
C VAL A 327 -110.79 -47.78 25.04
N THR A 328 -111.19 -48.88 24.37
CA THR A 328 -112.43 -49.74 24.39
C THR A 328 -113.83 -49.31 23.91
N THR A 329 -114.23 -49.91 22.77
CA THR A 329 -115.39 -50.81 22.52
C THR A 329 -116.79 -50.60 23.13
N SER A 330 -117.82 -50.76 22.28
CA SER A 330 -118.93 -51.72 22.52
C SER A 330 -119.55 -52.22 21.21
N ALA A 331 -120.39 -53.26 21.31
CA ALA A 331 -121.15 -53.94 20.25
C ALA A 331 -122.40 -53.11 19.81
N GLU A 332 -123.38 -53.55 19.01
CA GLU A 332 -123.84 -54.91 18.63
C GLU A 332 -124.76 -54.82 17.38
N ILE A 333 -124.95 -55.95 16.65
CA ILE A 333 -126.15 -56.41 15.90
C ILE A 333 -125.70 -57.41 14.84
N GLY A 334 -126.24 -58.63 14.90
CA GLY A 334 -126.27 -59.57 13.79
C GLY A 334 -127.72 -59.81 13.36
N LEU A 335 -127.97 -60.05 12.08
CA LEU A 335 -129.30 -60.40 11.56
C LEU A 335 -129.26 -61.81 10.97
N MET A 336 -129.86 -62.75 11.70
CA MET A 336 -129.84 -64.19 11.38
C MET A 336 -130.69 -64.51 10.15
N ASN A 337 -130.37 -65.60 9.45
CA ASN A 337 -131.23 -66.16 8.41
C ASN A 337 -131.05 -67.69 8.35
N ASP A 338 -131.87 -68.43 9.10
CA ASP A 338 -131.80 -69.89 9.24
C ASP A 338 -133.20 -70.53 9.28
N PHE A 339 -133.27 -71.82 8.93
CA PHE A 339 -134.50 -72.57 8.65
C PHE A 339 -135.21 -73.10 9.91
N LEU A 340 -136.56 -73.08 9.92
CA LEU A 340 -137.47 -74.23 10.19
C LEU A 340 -138.89 -73.75 10.58
N GLU A 341 -139.86 -73.78 9.66
CA GLU A 341 -141.27 -73.96 10.03
C GLU A 341 -142.11 -74.55 8.89
N MET A 342 -142.20 -75.88 8.86
CA MET A 342 -143.05 -76.66 7.96
C MET A 342 -143.89 -77.66 8.77
N GLU A 343 -144.83 -77.16 9.58
CA GLU A 343 -145.97 -77.97 10.05
C GLU A 343 -147.20 -77.12 10.44
N ARG A 344 -148.37 -77.60 10.00
CA ARG A 344 -149.72 -77.33 10.57
C ARG A 344 -150.24 -75.89 10.53
N LEU A 345 -150.58 -75.43 9.32
CA LEU A 345 -151.85 -74.71 9.15
C LEU A 345 -153.02 -75.68 9.31
N VAL A 346 -153.86 -75.48 10.33
CA VAL A 346 -155.33 -75.71 10.32
C VAL A 346 -155.89 -75.17 11.64
N ALA A 347 -156.98 -74.42 11.57
CA ALA A 347 -157.74 -73.96 12.73
C ALA A 347 -159.01 -74.81 12.91
N LEU A 348 -159.63 -74.65 14.09
CA LEU A 348 -161.01 -75.02 14.43
C LEU A 348 -162.02 -74.57 13.33
N PRO A 349 -163.25 -75.13 13.23
CA PRO A 349 -164.03 -75.70 14.35
C PRO A 349 -164.92 -76.94 14.05
N GLU A 350 -165.72 -77.34 15.06
CA GLU A 350 -167.09 -77.94 15.00
C GLU A 350 -167.35 -79.28 14.26
N ASP A 351 -168.35 -80.12 14.58
CA ASP A 351 -169.04 -80.57 15.82
C ASP A 351 -170.19 -81.52 15.33
N ASP A 352 -170.75 -82.52 16.02
CA ASP A 352 -170.47 -83.28 17.25
C ASP A 352 -171.24 -84.64 17.13
N HIS A 353 -171.31 -85.46 18.18
CA HIS A 353 -172.08 -86.71 18.36
C HIS A 353 -171.44 -87.97 17.71
N GLY A 354 -171.68 -89.19 18.20
CA GLY A 354 -172.37 -89.58 19.43
C GLY A 354 -172.86 -91.03 19.45
N SER A 355 -172.08 -91.95 20.03
CA SER A 355 -172.41 -93.37 20.34
C SER A 355 -172.62 -94.34 19.15
N SER A 356 -172.54 -95.64 19.44
CA SER A 356 -172.46 -96.74 18.47
C SER A 356 -173.44 -97.88 18.79
N SER A 357 -174.17 -98.39 17.80
CA SER A 357 -174.85 -99.70 17.86
C SER A 357 -175.36 -100.17 16.49
N ILE A 358 -175.23 -101.48 16.21
CA ILE A 358 -176.29 -102.44 15.81
C ILE A 358 -177.56 -101.79 15.19
N GLU A 359 -178.07 -102.17 14.02
CA GLU A 359 -177.75 -103.23 13.03
C GLU A 359 -178.44 -102.88 11.67
N HIS A 360 -178.15 -103.61 10.59
CA HIS A 360 -179.17 -104.39 9.84
C HIS A 360 -178.66 -104.97 8.51
N ASP A 361 -178.94 -106.25 8.29
CA ASP A 361 -179.04 -106.95 7.00
C ASP A 361 -180.47 -107.51 6.93
N ASP A 362 -181.21 -107.19 5.86
CA ASP A 362 -182.58 -107.64 5.57
C ASP A 362 -183.02 -107.07 4.19
N GLY A 363 -183.76 -107.77 3.34
CA GLY A 363 -184.24 -109.16 3.43
C GLY A 363 -185.21 -109.53 2.29
N LEU A 364 -185.52 -110.84 2.20
CA LEU A 364 -186.47 -111.49 1.27
C LEU A 364 -186.04 -111.54 -0.22
N ASP A 365 -186.46 -112.55 -1.02
CA ASP A 365 -187.61 -113.45 -0.82
C ASP A 365 -187.36 -114.94 -1.22
N HIS A 366 -188.31 -115.77 -0.78
CA HIS A 366 -188.67 -117.12 -1.25
C HIS A 366 -187.74 -118.31 -0.97
N THR A 367 -188.06 -119.01 0.13
CA THR A 367 -187.80 -120.44 0.28
C THR A 367 -188.72 -121.29 -0.60
N PHE A 368 -188.25 -122.50 -0.92
CA PHE A 368 -189.01 -123.63 -1.45
C PHE A 368 -190.32 -123.89 -0.66
N ASN A 369 -191.36 -124.45 -1.32
CA ASN A 369 -191.58 -125.89 -1.18
C ASN A 369 -192.54 -126.57 -2.17
N ARG A 370 -192.41 -127.89 -2.16
CA ARG A 370 -193.14 -128.89 -2.95
C ARG A 370 -194.42 -129.33 -2.23
N ASP A 371 -195.54 -129.19 -2.94
CA ASP A 371 -196.70 -130.09 -3.04
C ASP A 371 -197.15 -130.97 -1.84
N GLY A 372 -198.44 -130.84 -1.48
CA GLY A 372 -199.29 -132.02 -1.29
C GLY A 372 -200.08 -132.15 0.02
N SER A 373 -201.42 -132.10 -0.07
CA SER A 373 -202.27 -133.16 0.53
C SER A 373 -203.72 -133.15 0.02
N SER A 374 -204.23 -134.37 -0.19
CA SER A 374 -205.54 -134.80 -0.67
C SER A 374 -206.79 -134.23 0.02
N ARG A 375 -207.97 -134.35 -0.65
CA ARG A 375 -209.02 -135.32 -0.25
C ARG A 375 -210.18 -135.44 -1.25
N LYS A 376 -210.53 -136.69 -1.65
CA LYS A 376 -211.76 -137.11 -2.39
C LYS A 376 -211.93 -136.54 -3.82
N GLU A 377 -212.64 -137.17 -4.76
CA GLU A 377 -213.00 -138.58 -5.00
C GLU A 377 -213.22 -138.75 -6.53
N PHE A 378 -213.35 -139.99 -7.00
CA PHE A 378 -213.33 -140.38 -8.43
C PHE A 378 -214.40 -139.72 -9.34
N GLU A 379 -214.14 -139.78 -10.65
CA GLU A 379 -215.15 -139.73 -11.73
C GLU A 379 -215.76 -138.37 -12.12
N THR A 380 -214.99 -137.28 -12.03
CA THR A 380 -215.23 -136.05 -12.84
C THR A 380 -213.95 -135.57 -13.54
N ILE A 381 -213.06 -136.51 -13.84
CA ILE A 381 -211.64 -136.25 -14.17
C ILE A 381 -211.41 -136.02 -15.68
N HIS A 382 -212.23 -136.60 -16.56
CA HIS A 382 -211.92 -136.67 -18.00
C HIS A 382 -212.20 -135.38 -18.80
N LEU A 383 -213.07 -134.48 -18.32
CA LEU A 383 -213.47 -133.28 -19.10
C LEU A 383 -212.75 -131.98 -18.71
N HIS A 384 -212.15 -131.90 -17.51
CA HIS A 384 -211.46 -130.69 -17.03
C HIS A 384 -209.95 -130.70 -17.30
N MET A 385 -209.37 -131.86 -17.59
CA MET A 385 -207.92 -132.01 -17.80
C MET A 385 -207.46 -131.28 -19.09
N VAL A 386 -208.18 -131.51 -20.19
CA VAL A 386 -207.92 -130.89 -21.51
C VAL A 386 -207.96 -129.36 -21.47
N GLY A 387 -208.83 -128.78 -20.63
CA GLY A 387 -208.98 -127.32 -20.52
C GLY A 387 -207.86 -126.62 -19.74
N LEU A 388 -207.07 -127.35 -18.95
CA LEU A 388 -205.95 -126.78 -18.20
C LEU A 388 -204.62 -126.87 -18.97
N GLU A 389 -204.40 -127.93 -19.73
CA GLU A 389 -203.18 -128.12 -20.55
C GLU A 389 -203.00 -126.96 -21.55
N GLU A 390 -204.09 -126.50 -22.20
CA GLU A 390 -204.08 -125.34 -23.11
C GLU A 390 -203.72 -124.00 -22.41
N THR A 391 -203.89 -123.89 -21.08
CA THR A 391 -203.52 -122.68 -20.32
C THR A 391 -202.04 -122.68 -19.91
N VAL A 392 -201.47 -123.85 -19.64
CA VAL A 392 -200.05 -124.00 -19.29
C VAL A 392 -199.17 -123.72 -20.50
N GLU A 393 -199.53 -124.24 -21.68
CA GLU A 393 -198.77 -124.05 -22.93
C GLU A 393 -198.71 -122.56 -23.37
N LYS A 394 -199.77 -121.79 -23.08
CA LYS A 394 -199.80 -120.33 -23.32
C LYS A 394 -198.98 -119.52 -22.32
N MET A 395 -198.78 -120.01 -21.09
CA MET A 395 -197.90 -119.36 -20.12
C MET A 395 -196.43 -119.68 -20.34
N THR A 396 -196.07 -120.90 -20.76
CA THR A 396 -194.67 -121.26 -21.02
C THR A 396 -194.11 -120.53 -22.24
N THR A 397 -194.91 -120.38 -23.31
CA THR A 397 -194.54 -119.61 -24.50
C THR A 397 -194.32 -118.12 -24.17
N ALA A 398 -195.27 -117.47 -23.49
CA ALA A 398 -195.15 -116.06 -23.07
C ALA A 398 -193.93 -115.80 -22.16
N LYS A 399 -193.54 -116.76 -21.31
CA LYS A 399 -192.32 -116.63 -20.49
C LYS A 399 -191.05 -116.60 -21.35
N ILE A 400 -190.95 -117.49 -22.34
CA ILE A 400 -189.77 -117.61 -23.22
C ILE A 400 -189.59 -116.32 -24.05
N GLU A 401 -190.68 -115.66 -24.46
CA GLU A 401 -190.63 -114.37 -25.16
C GLU A 401 -190.06 -113.23 -24.29
N MET A 402 -190.18 -113.29 -22.96
CA MET A 402 -189.62 -112.27 -22.05
C MET A 402 -188.16 -112.52 -21.64
N GLU A 403 -187.69 -113.77 -21.58
CA GLU A 403 -186.31 -114.09 -21.15
C GLU A 403 -185.25 -113.68 -22.21
N LEU A 404 -185.63 -113.74 -23.50
CA LEU A 404 -184.78 -113.40 -24.64
C LEU A 404 -184.25 -111.94 -24.64
N PRO A 405 -185.10 -110.89 -24.54
CA PRO A 405 -184.62 -109.50 -24.49
C PRO A 405 -183.86 -109.18 -23.19
N LEU A 406 -184.17 -109.85 -22.07
CA LEU A 406 -183.47 -109.67 -20.79
C LEU A 406 -181.99 -110.10 -20.88
N ALA A 407 -181.72 -111.24 -21.52
CA ALA A 407 -180.37 -111.71 -21.78
C ALA A 407 -179.59 -110.77 -22.72
N ALA A 408 -180.24 -110.16 -23.70
CA ALA A 408 -179.62 -109.20 -24.61
C ALA A 408 -179.18 -107.90 -23.90
N MET A 409 -180.01 -107.38 -22.99
CA MET A 409 -179.68 -106.17 -22.20
C MET A 409 -178.47 -106.40 -21.29
N ASN A 410 -178.42 -107.55 -20.60
CA ASN A 410 -177.33 -107.86 -19.67
C ASN A 410 -175.95 -107.98 -20.37
N ASN A 411 -175.93 -108.50 -21.61
CA ASN A 411 -174.73 -108.53 -22.44
C ASN A 411 -174.26 -107.14 -22.89
N GLN A 412 -175.17 -106.19 -23.16
CA GLN A 412 -174.77 -104.81 -23.44
C GLN A 412 -174.14 -104.14 -22.21
N LEU A 413 -174.76 -104.30 -21.03
CA LEU A 413 -174.26 -103.74 -19.78
C LEU A 413 -172.84 -104.23 -19.48
N LYS A 414 -172.59 -105.55 -19.65
CA LYS A 414 -171.24 -106.10 -19.47
C LYS A 414 -170.22 -105.51 -20.46
N ASN A 415 -170.54 -105.44 -21.75
CA ASN A 415 -169.64 -104.82 -22.74
C ASN A 415 -169.30 -103.37 -22.41
N THR A 416 -170.22 -102.59 -21.82
CA THR A 416 -169.93 -101.22 -21.36
C THR A 416 -169.07 -101.16 -20.09
N HIS A 417 -169.18 -102.15 -19.20
CA HIS A 417 -168.36 -102.25 -18.01
C HIS A 417 -166.91 -102.64 -18.36
N ASP A 418 -166.75 -103.67 -19.19
CA ASP A 418 -165.44 -104.13 -19.68
C ASP A 418 -164.72 -103.02 -20.48
N GLN A 419 -165.45 -102.14 -21.17
CA GLN A 419 -164.89 -100.93 -21.80
C GLN A 419 -164.44 -99.87 -20.79
N LEU A 420 -165.21 -99.64 -19.71
CA LEU A 420 -164.88 -98.66 -18.68
C LEU A 420 -163.57 -99.03 -17.97
N GLU A 421 -163.47 -100.28 -17.51
CA GLU A 421 -162.26 -100.84 -16.88
C GLU A 421 -161.03 -100.71 -17.82
N ALA A 422 -161.22 -100.99 -19.12
CA ALA A 422 -160.18 -100.82 -20.15
C ALA A 422 -159.84 -99.35 -20.51
N THR A 423 -160.60 -98.36 -20.03
CA THR A 423 -160.23 -96.93 -20.09
C THR A 423 -159.60 -96.46 -18.79
N GLU A 424 -160.07 -96.95 -17.64
CA GLU A 424 -159.54 -96.63 -16.32
C GLU A 424 -158.10 -97.16 -16.15
N GLY A 425 -157.82 -98.38 -16.61
CA GLY A 425 -156.45 -98.92 -16.67
C GLY A 425 -155.48 -98.09 -17.55
N LYS A 426 -155.98 -97.42 -18.60
CA LYS A 426 -155.18 -96.49 -19.42
C LYS A 426 -154.92 -95.17 -18.71
N LEU A 427 -155.89 -94.68 -17.93
CA LEU A 427 -155.72 -93.48 -17.10
C LEU A 427 -154.66 -93.71 -16.01
N VAL A 428 -154.68 -94.87 -15.35
CA VAL A 428 -153.66 -95.26 -14.37
C VAL A 428 -152.27 -95.37 -15.00
N GLU A 429 -152.15 -95.96 -16.20
CA GLU A 429 -150.86 -96.04 -16.91
C GLU A 429 -150.35 -94.65 -17.36
N LEU A 430 -151.22 -93.75 -17.81
CA LEU A 430 -150.84 -92.36 -18.10
C LEU A 430 -150.42 -91.60 -16.83
N GLN A 431 -151.09 -91.81 -15.70
CA GLN A 431 -150.68 -91.23 -14.42
C GLN A 431 -149.31 -91.78 -13.98
N ARG A 432 -149.04 -93.07 -14.19
CA ARG A 432 -147.74 -93.70 -13.92
C ARG A 432 -146.63 -93.09 -14.81
N GLN A 433 -146.91 -92.87 -16.09
CA GLN A 433 -145.96 -92.22 -17.02
C GLN A 433 -145.72 -90.74 -16.65
N LEU A 434 -146.76 -90.00 -16.27
CA LEU A 434 -146.63 -88.61 -15.80
C LEU A 434 -145.77 -88.53 -14.52
N ASN A 435 -145.99 -89.43 -13.57
CA ASN A 435 -145.19 -89.50 -12.33
C ASN A 435 -143.71 -89.83 -12.63
N LEU A 436 -143.44 -90.71 -13.61
CA LEU A 436 -142.08 -91.04 -14.04
C LEU A 436 -141.38 -89.83 -14.69
N VAL A 437 -142.04 -89.18 -15.66
CA VAL A 437 -141.50 -87.98 -16.34
C VAL A 437 -141.28 -86.83 -15.37
N ASN A 438 -142.13 -86.65 -14.36
CA ASN A 438 -141.91 -85.63 -13.34
C ASN A 438 -140.75 -85.98 -12.38
N GLY A 439 -140.52 -87.28 -12.11
CA GLY A 439 -139.32 -87.75 -11.42
C GLY A 439 -138.04 -87.46 -12.22
N GLU A 440 -138.04 -87.80 -13.51
CA GLU A 440 -136.93 -87.50 -14.45
C GLU A 440 -136.66 -85.99 -14.55
N LYS A 441 -137.72 -85.16 -14.61
CA LYS A 441 -137.60 -83.70 -14.55
C LYS A 441 -136.84 -83.25 -13.31
N HIS A 442 -137.23 -83.69 -12.12
CA HIS A 442 -136.58 -83.25 -10.88
C HIS A 442 -135.13 -83.73 -10.75
N VAL A 443 -134.77 -84.90 -11.32
CA VAL A 443 -133.36 -85.32 -11.41
C VAL A 443 -132.56 -84.37 -12.29
N LEU A 444 -133.07 -84.03 -13.48
CA LEU A 444 -132.42 -83.07 -14.39
C LEU A 444 -132.35 -81.64 -13.82
N GLU A 445 -133.33 -81.25 -13.01
CA GLU A 445 -133.37 -79.96 -12.30
C GLU A 445 -132.25 -79.88 -11.24
N ILE A 446 -132.05 -80.94 -10.46
CA ILE A 446 -130.92 -81.08 -9.51
C ILE A 446 -129.57 -81.16 -10.24
N GLU A 447 -129.49 -81.87 -11.37
CA GLU A 447 -128.25 -81.94 -12.17
C GLU A 447 -127.90 -80.58 -12.80
N LEU A 448 -128.90 -79.77 -13.17
CA LEU A 448 -128.71 -78.40 -13.65
C LEU A 448 -128.22 -77.47 -12.52
N GLU A 449 -128.86 -77.47 -11.36
CA GLU A 449 -128.39 -76.71 -10.18
C GLU A 449 -126.94 -77.10 -9.81
N ALA A 450 -126.62 -78.39 -9.85
CA ALA A 450 -125.29 -78.91 -9.60
C ALA A 450 -124.29 -78.62 -10.75
N ALA A 451 -124.75 -78.21 -11.93
CA ALA A 451 -123.90 -77.70 -13.02
C ALA A 451 -123.68 -76.19 -12.89
N GLU A 452 -124.74 -75.43 -12.58
CA GLU A 452 -124.67 -73.98 -12.34
C GLU A 452 -123.76 -73.63 -11.16
N GLY A 453 -123.83 -74.41 -10.06
CA GLY A 453 -122.89 -74.28 -8.94
C GLY A 453 -121.43 -74.47 -9.36
N LYS A 454 -121.14 -75.37 -10.31
CA LYS A 454 -119.79 -75.58 -10.86
C LYS A 454 -119.35 -74.46 -11.80
N THR A 455 -120.26 -73.89 -12.61
CA THR A 455 -119.92 -72.73 -13.45
C THR A 455 -119.65 -71.49 -12.62
N ASN A 456 -120.39 -71.29 -11.53
CA ASN A 456 -120.19 -70.16 -10.62
C ASN A 456 -118.85 -70.27 -9.87
N GLU A 457 -118.48 -71.46 -9.38
CA GLU A 457 -117.17 -71.72 -8.78
C GLU A 457 -116.02 -71.48 -9.80
N LEU A 458 -116.15 -71.99 -11.02
CA LEU A 458 -115.15 -71.76 -12.07
C LEU A 458 -115.06 -70.28 -12.50
N GLN A 459 -116.17 -69.54 -12.47
CA GLN A 459 -116.18 -68.09 -12.70
C GLN A 459 -115.43 -67.34 -11.59
N LEU A 460 -115.71 -67.64 -10.32
CA LEU A 460 -114.98 -67.05 -9.17
C LEU A 460 -113.48 -67.38 -9.24
N GLN A 461 -113.11 -68.59 -9.61
CA GLN A 461 -111.71 -68.96 -9.83
C GLN A 461 -111.07 -68.15 -10.97
N LEU A 462 -111.76 -67.97 -12.09
CA LEU A 462 -111.32 -67.16 -13.24
C LEU A 462 -111.18 -65.67 -12.89
N GLU A 463 -112.12 -65.10 -12.14
CA GLU A 463 -112.03 -63.72 -11.62
C GLU A 463 -110.85 -63.57 -10.65
N SER A 464 -110.61 -64.57 -9.79
CA SER A 464 -109.42 -64.63 -8.92
C SER A 464 -108.11 -64.81 -9.69
N ALA A 465 -108.14 -65.32 -10.92
CA ALA A 465 -106.97 -65.45 -11.79
C ALA A 465 -106.72 -64.14 -12.55
N ASN A 466 -107.77 -63.50 -13.07
CA ASN A 466 -107.70 -62.23 -13.78
C ASN A 466 -107.17 -61.09 -12.89
N THR A 467 -107.58 -61.05 -11.62
CA THR A 467 -107.04 -60.10 -10.62
C THR A 467 -105.53 -60.31 -10.40
N LYS A 468 -105.08 -61.55 -10.18
CA LYS A 468 -103.64 -61.89 -10.06
C LYS A 468 -102.86 -61.58 -11.34
N ILE A 469 -103.47 -61.74 -12.52
CA ILE A 469 -102.85 -61.36 -13.81
C ILE A 469 -102.66 -59.84 -13.88
N ALA A 470 -103.66 -59.05 -13.45
CA ALA A 470 -103.54 -57.59 -13.39
C ALA A 470 -102.45 -57.12 -12.42
N GLU A 471 -102.38 -57.70 -11.21
CA GLU A 471 -101.30 -57.43 -10.24
C GLU A 471 -99.91 -57.75 -10.81
N LEU A 472 -99.77 -58.88 -11.52
CA LEU A 472 -98.51 -59.27 -12.17
C LEU A 472 -98.16 -58.38 -13.36
N GLN A 473 -99.16 -57.88 -14.11
CA GLN A 473 -98.97 -56.90 -15.18
C GLN A 473 -98.51 -55.53 -14.62
N GLU A 474 -99.14 -55.03 -13.55
CA GLU A 474 -98.69 -53.79 -12.91
C GLU A 474 -97.25 -53.93 -12.38
N ARG A 475 -96.93 -55.07 -11.77
CA ARG A 475 -95.58 -55.37 -11.28
C ARG A 475 -94.56 -55.50 -12.42
N ALA A 476 -94.94 -56.06 -13.57
CA ALA A 476 -94.08 -56.08 -14.76
C ALA A 476 -93.82 -54.66 -15.27
N ASN A 477 -94.88 -53.86 -15.46
CA ASN A 477 -94.79 -52.46 -15.90
C ASN A 477 -93.96 -51.59 -14.94
N LEU A 478 -93.91 -51.92 -13.64
CA LEU A 478 -93.09 -51.25 -12.63
C LEU A 478 -91.61 -51.67 -12.70
N LEU A 479 -91.31 -52.92 -13.08
CA LEU A 479 -89.95 -53.41 -13.28
C LEU A 479 -89.37 -52.91 -14.61
N GLU A 480 -90.20 -52.80 -15.66
CA GLU A 480 -89.82 -52.25 -16.95
C GLU A 480 -89.39 -50.79 -16.84
N ARG A 481 -90.21 -49.92 -16.22
CA ARG A 481 -89.83 -48.52 -15.95
C ARG A 481 -88.55 -48.39 -15.12
N LYS A 482 -88.31 -49.27 -14.15
CA LYS A 482 -87.05 -49.27 -13.37
C LYS A 482 -85.84 -49.69 -14.21
N SER A 483 -86.02 -50.61 -15.16
CA SER A 483 -84.99 -50.98 -16.14
C SER A 483 -84.69 -49.82 -17.10
N GLU A 484 -85.71 -49.05 -17.52
CA GLU A 484 -85.54 -47.84 -18.33
C GLU A 484 -84.81 -46.73 -17.55
N GLU A 485 -85.20 -46.48 -16.30
CA GLU A 485 -84.52 -45.55 -15.37
C GLU A 485 -83.04 -45.93 -15.17
N GLU A 486 -82.74 -47.21 -14.93
CA GLU A 486 -81.36 -47.71 -14.76
C GLU A 486 -80.54 -47.60 -16.06
N GLN A 487 -81.15 -47.89 -17.23
CA GLN A 487 -80.51 -47.71 -18.53
C GLN A 487 -80.21 -46.23 -18.82
N GLU A 488 -81.12 -45.32 -18.49
CA GLU A 488 -80.92 -43.88 -18.69
C GLU A 488 -79.83 -43.34 -17.75
N LEU A 489 -79.79 -43.78 -16.49
CA LEU A 489 -78.71 -43.47 -15.54
C LEU A 489 -77.36 -44.03 -16.00
N SER A 490 -77.33 -45.26 -16.52
CA SER A 490 -76.15 -45.88 -17.10
C SER A 490 -75.64 -45.11 -18.33
N ALA A 491 -76.53 -44.64 -19.20
CA ALA A 491 -76.19 -43.78 -20.33
C ALA A 491 -75.63 -42.42 -19.87
N LYS A 492 -76.27 -41.77 -18.89
CA LYS A 492 -75.80 -40.52 -18.27
C LYS A 492 -74.41 -40.67 -17.64
N LEU A 493 -74.16 -41.78 -16.94
CA LEU A 493 -72.84 -42.10 -16.38
C LEU A 493 -71.78 -42.33 -17.47
N LYS A 494 -72.13 -43.07 -18.54
CA LYS A 494 -71.23 -43.31 -19.68
C LYS A 494 -70.78 -42.02 -20.36
N VAL A 495 -71.71 -41.09 -20.60
CA VAL A 495 -71.40 -39.74 -21.13
C VAL A 495 -70.56 -38.93 -20.14
N ARG A 496 -70.86 -38.98 -18.84
CA ARG A 496 -70.06 -38.31 -17.80
C ARG A 496 -68.62 -38.82 -17.78
N CYS A 497 -68.39 -40.13 -17.86
CA CYS A 497 -67.06 -40.73 -17.91
C CYS A 497 -66.29 -40.34 -19.19
N GLN A 498 -66.96 -40.30 -20.35
CA GLN A 498 -66.37 -39.81 -21.60
C GLN A 498 -65.94 -38.34 -21.50
N ASN A 499 -66.79 -37.49 -20.92
CA ASN A 499 -66.49 -36.07 -20.71
C ASN A 499 -65.31 -35.86 -19.73
N ILE A 500 -65.28 -36.61 -18.62
CA ILE A 500 -64.14 -36.57 -17.68
C ILE A 500 -62.84 -36.96 -18.40
N GLY A 501 -62.81 -38.12 -19.07
CA GLY A 501 -61.63 -38.58 -19.82
C GLY A 501 -61.18 -37.60 -20.91
N ALA A 502 -62.10 -36.91 -21.59
CA ALA A 502 -61.77 -35.85 -22.53
C ALA A 502 -61.14 -34.62 -21.86
N THR A 503 -61.67 -34.19 -20.71
CA THR A 503 -61.07 -33.08 -19.94
C THR A 503 -59.68 -33.43 -19.36
N GLU A 504 -59.48 -34.67 -18.90
CA GLU A 504 -58.19 -35.14 -18.42
C GLU A 504 -57.16 -35.28 -19.55
N ALA A 505 -57.56 -35.79 -20.71
CA ALA A 505 -56.72 -35.84 -21.90
C ALA A 505 -56.30 -34.45 -22.40
N ASN A 506 -57.20 -33.46 -22.31
CA ASN A 506 -56.86 -32.07 -22.64
C ASN A 506 -55.93 -31.45 -21.59
N LYS A 507 -56.15 -31.69 -20.28
CA LYS A 507 -55.24 -31.25 -19.22
C LYS A 507 -53.84 -31.85 -19.35
N ARG A 508 -53.73 -33.14 -19.73
CA ARG A 508 -52.43 -33.78 -20.01
C ARG A 508 -51.72 -33.12 -21.18
N LYS A 509 -52.39 -32.93 -22.32
CA LYS A 509 -51.80 -32.25 -23.50
C LYS A 509 -51.35 -30.83 -23.21
N GLU A 510 -52.03 -30.12 -22.31
CA GLU A 510 -51.62 -28.77 -21.91
C GLU A 510 -50.42 -28.79 -20.96
N ALA A 511 -50.37 -29.71 -20.00
CA ALA A 511 -49.19 -29.93 -19.17
C ALA A 511 -47.97 -30.40 -20.00
N GLU A 512 -48.18 -31.23 -21.02
CA GLU A 512 -47.16 -31.65 -21.99
C GLU A 512 -46.59 -30.44 -22.75
N ARG A 513 -47.44 -29.52 -23.25
CA ARG A 513 -46.96 -28.26 -23.88
C ARG A 513 -46.18 -27.37 -22.93
N GLN A 514 -46.64 -27.23 -21.69
CA GLN A 514 -45.96 -26.41 -20.69
C GLN A 514 -44.60 -27.01 -20.31
N LEU A 515 -44.50 -28.34 -20.24
CA LEU A 515 -43.24 -29.04 -20.07
C LEU A 515 -42.29 -28.83 -21.27
N GLU A 516 -42.80 -28.92 -22.50
CA GLU A 516 -42.01 -28.69 -23.73
C GLU A 516 -41.49 -27.25 -23.82
N SER A 517 -42.32 -26.25 -23.44
CA SER A 517 -41.90 -24.84 -23.32
C SER A 517 -40.76 -24.68 -22.31
N ALA A 518 -40.93 -25.22 -21.10
CA ALA A 518 -39.92 -25.16 -20.05
C ALA A 518 -38.62 -25.90 -20.46
N ILE A 519 -38.71 -26.99 -21.22
CA ILE A 519 -37.54 -27.69 -21.79
C ILE A 519 -36.81 -26.79 -22.82
N GLY A 520 -37.56 -26.05 -23.65
CA GLY A 520 -37.00 -25.04 -24.55
C GLY A 520 -36.29 -23.90 -23.81
N GLU A 521 -36.95 -23.30 -22.82
CA GLU A 521 -36.37 -22.25 -21.96
C GLU A 521 -35.10 -22.74 -21.23
N ILE A 522 -35.10 -23.99 -20.73
CA ILE A 522 -33.93 -24.63 -20.13
C ILE A 522 -32.80 -24.86 -21.16
N ALA A 523 -33.12 -25.10 -22.44
CA ALA A 523 -32.12 -25.23 -23.50
C ALA A 523 -31.48 -23.87 -23.84
N GLU A 524 -32.28 -22.82 -24.00
CA GLU A 524 -31.78 -21.44 -24.20
C GLU A 524 -30.91 -20.99 -23.02
N LEU A 525 -31.36 -21.22 -21.78
CA LEU A 525 -30.57 -20.91 -20.59
C LEU A 525 -29.23 -21.66 -20.58
N LYS A 526 -29.18 -22.94 -20.95
CA LYS A 526 -27.92 -23.70 -21.10
C LYS A 526 -26.99 -23.13 -22.17
N GLU A 527 -27.52 -22.63 -23.28
CA GLU A 527 -26.70 -21.95 -24.30
C GLU A 527 -26.14 -20.62 -23.77
N THR A 528 -26.94 -19.82 -23.06
CA THR A 528 -26.43 -18.58 -22.44
C THR A 528 -25.37 -18.85 -21.36
N ILE A 529 -25.52 -19.90 -20.55
CA ILE A 529 -24.50 -20.36 -19.59
C ILE A 529 -23.23 -20.76 -20.34
N SER A 530 -23.34 -21.59 -21.38
CA SER A 530 -22.20 -22.00 -22.22
C SER A 530 -21.50 -20.82 -22.91
N LEU A 531 -22.23 -19.74 -23.20
CA LEU A 531 -21.68 -18.49 -23.73
C LEU A 531 -20.92 -17.70 -22.65
N LEU A 532 -21.45 -17.65 -21.42
CA LEU A 532 -20.84 -16.96 -20.29
C LEU A 532 -19.59 -17.69 -19.77
N GLU A 533 -19.62 -19.02 -19.67
CA GLU A 533 -18.45 -19.83 -19.31
C GLU A 533 -17.28 -19.60 -20.27
N ARG A 534 -17.55 -19.53 -21.58
CA ARG A 534 -16.52 -19.23 -22.58
C ARG A 534 -15.94 -17.83 -22.41
N LYS A 535 -16.79 -16.82 -22.22
CA LYS A 535 -16.36 -15.43 -21.94
C LYS A 535 -15.54 -15.32 -20.65
N PHE A 536 -15.89 -16.09 -19.62
CA PHE A 536 -15.15 -16.14 -18.37
C PHE A 536 -13.76 -16.74 -18.56
N GLU A 537 -13.64 -17.86 -19.30
CA GLU A 537 -12.32 -18.44 -19.61
C GLU A 537 -11.50 -17.57 -20.59
N GLU A 538 -12.14 -16.81 -21.49
CA GLU A 538 -11.50 -15.77 -22.32
C GLU A 538 -10.96 -14.61 -21.44
N GLU A 539 -11.76 -14.09 -20.50
CA GLU A 539 -11.34 -13.02 -19.56
C GLU A 539 -10.22 -13.50 -18.62
N LYS A 540 -10.30 -14.74 -18.14
CA LYS A 540 -9.27 -15.42 -17.36
C LYS A 540 -7.97 -15.59 -18.15
N ALA A 541 -8.05 -15.96 -19.43
CA ALA A 541 -6.88 -16.01 -20.31
C ALA A 541 -6.25 -14.62 -20.49
N LEU A 542 -7.06 -13.59 -20.73
CA LEU A 542 -6.60 -12.19 -20.79
C LEU A 542 -5.96 -11.74 -19.47
N SER A 543 -6.52 -12.12 -18.32
CA SER A 543 -5.96 -11.86 -16.99
C SER A 543 -4.60 -12.53 -16.80
N THR A 544 -4.43 -13.79 -17.25
CA THR A 544 -3.11 -14.46 -17.20
C THR A 544 -2.08 -13.82 -18.14
N GLU A 545 -2.47 -13.31 -19.31
CA GLU A 545 -1.56 -12.57 -20.20
C GLU A 545 -1.24 -11.17 -19.66
N LEU A 546 -2.18 -10.48 -19.03
CA LEU A 546 -1.93 -9.22 -18.32
C LEU A 546 -0.93 -9.44 -17.17
N ALA A 547 -1.10 -10.50 -16.37
CA ALA A 547 -0.11 -10.89 -15.38
C ALA A 547 1.26 -11.17 -16.02
N SER A 548 1.31 -11.93 -17.12
CA SER A 548 2.53 -12.20 -17.90
C SER A 548 3.24 -10.89 -18.33
N ARG A 549 2.48 -9.87 -18.74
CA ARG A 549 2.99 -8.54 -19.08
C ARG A 549 3.48 -7.76 -17.87
N CYS A 550 2.79 -7.82 -16.74
CA CYS A 550 3.26 -7.19 -15.49
C CYS A 550 4.59 -7.79 -15.02
N TRP A 551 4.75 -9.12 -15.03
CA TRP A 551 6.03 -9.79 -14.73
C TRP A 551 7.15 -9.39 -15.69
N LYS A 552 6.87 -9.27 -17.00
CA LYS A 552 7.83 -8.78 -18.00
C LYS A 552 8.21 -7.31 -17.74
N SER A 553 7.24 -6.47 -17.37
CA SER A 553 7.43 -5.06 -17.05
C SER A 553 8.32 -4.87 -15.83
N GLU A 554 8.06 -5.60 -14.73
CA GLU A 554 8.86 -5.51 -13.51
C GLU A 554 10.29 -6.04 -13.74
N ALA A 555 10.46 -7.10 -14.54
CA ALA A 555 11.79 -7.60 -14.95
C ALA A 555 12.56 -6.61 -15.83
N LEU A 556 11.89 -5.83 -16.68
CA LEU A 556 12.51 -4.75 -17.45
C LEU A 556 12.86 -3.54 -16.58
N LYS A 557 12.02 -3.22 -15.59
CA LYS A 557 12.28 -2.18 -14.59
C LYS A 557 13.51 -2.52 -13.74
N GLY A 558 13.61 -3.74 -13.21
CA GLY A 558 14.81 -4.17 -12.47
C GLY A 558 16.10 -4.09 -13.31
N LYS A 559 16.04 -4.42 -14.61
CA LYS A 559 17.17 -4.22 -15.53
C LYS A 559 17.50 -2.74 -15.79
N LYS A 560 16.50 -1.85 -15.81
CA LYS A 560 16.71 -0.41 -15.88
C LYS A 560 17.42 0.10 -14.63
N GLU A 561 16.94 -0.30 -13.45
CA GLU A 561 17.52 0.07 -12.15
C GLU A 561 18.99 -0.44 -12.03
N GLU A 562 19.28 -1.66 -12.51
CA GLU A 562 20.66 -2.18 -12.58
C GLU A 562 21.56 -1.38 -13.54
N LEU A 563 21.05 -1.00 -14.72
CA LEU A 563 21.80 -0.17 -15.67
C LEU A 563 22.00 1.27 -15.17
N GLU A 564 21.05 1.82 -14.41
CA GLU A 564 21.21 3.12 -13.73
C GLU A 564 22.28 3.04 -12.63
N CYS A 565 22.31 1.98 -11.82
CA CYS A 565 23.41 1.73 -10.88
C CYS A 565 24.78 1.63 -11.57
N GLN A 566 24.86 0.93 -12.72
CA GLN A 566 26.10 0.84 -13.50
C GLN A 566 26.53 2.19 -14.08
N LEU A 567 25.58 3.03 -14.51
CA LEU A 567 25.84 4.39 -14.99
C LEU A 567 26.34 5.31 -13.86
N GLU A 568 25.76 5.22 -12.66
CA GLU A 568 26.22 5.99 -11.49
C GLU A 568 27.65 5.60 -11.08
N LEU A 569 27.98 4.30 -11.06
CA LEU A 569 29.34 3.83 -10.80
C LEU A 569 30.34 4.34 -11.84
N ALA A 570 30.00 4.27 -13.13
CA ALA A 570 30.85 4.80 -14.20
C ALA A 570 31.02 6.33 -14.12
N ASN A 571 29.98 7.07 -13.76
CA ASN A 571 30.06 8.52 -13.52
C ASN A 571 30.96 8.87 -12.33
N LEU A 572 30.90 8.08 -11.25
CA LEU A 572 31.77 8.24 -10.08
C LEU A 572 33.24 7.93 -10.43
N GLU A 573 33.50 6.91 -11.25
CA GLU A 573 34.84 6.61 -11.77
C GLU A 573 35.36 7.76 -12.66
N ILE A 574 34.53 8.29 -13.58
CA ILE A 574 34.86 9.46 -14.40
C ILE A 574 35.14 10.70 -13.52
N GLN A 575 34.42 10.88 -12.41
CA GLN A 575 34.67 11.96 -11.46
C GLN A 575 36.02 11.80 -10.74
N ASN A 576 36.36 10.57 -10.31
CA ASN A 576 37.65 10.25 -9.71
C ASN A 576 38.82 10.44 -10.70
N LEU A 577 38.67 9.95 -11.93
CA LEU A 577 39.64 10.13 -13.01
C LEU A 577 39.84 11.63 -13.33
N ARG A 578 38.77 12.43 -13.35
CA ARG A 578 38.84 13.90 -13.52
C ARG A 578 39.54 14.58 -12.35
N GLY A 579 39.29 14.14 -11.11
CA GLY A 579 39.99 14.64 -9.93
C GLY A 579 41.49 14.36 -9.97
N MET A 580 41.88 13.14 -10.36
CA MET A 580 43.29 12.79 -10.57
C MET A 580 43.91 13.61 -11.72
N ALA A 581 43.22 13.76 -12.86
CA ALA A 581 43.68 14.59 -13.97
C ALA A 581 43.94 16.05 -13.54
N GLY A 582 43.02 16.68 -12.82
CA GLY A 582 43.23 18.03 -12.27
C GLY A 582 44.42 18.10 -11.30
N SER A 583 44.69 17.05 -10.52
CA SER A 583 45.88 16.98 -9.66
C SER A 583 47.20 16.86 -10.46
N PHE A 584 47.17 16.24 -11.64
CA PHE A 584 48.31 16.20 -12.56
C PHE A 584 48.47 17.51 -13.32
N GLU A 585 47.37 18.18 -13.70
CA GLU A 585 47.40 19.52 -14.30
C GLU A 585 48.01 20.56 -13.34
N MET A 586 47.64 20.53 -12.05
CA MET A 586 48.27 21.38 -11.03
C MET A 586 49.77 21.12 -10.92
N LYS A 587 50.21 19.86 -10.79
CA LYS A 587 51.64 19.50 -10.72
C LYS A 587 52.42 19.89 -11.98
N LEU A 588 51.78 19.79 -13.15
CA LEU A 588 52.36 20.24 -14.41
C LEU A 588 52.53 21.76 -14.45
N GLU A 589 51.60 22.52 -13.87
CA GLU A 589 51.73 23.98 -13.75
C GLU A 589 52.75 24.41 -12.70
N GLU A 590 52.88 23.67 -11.60
CA GLU A 590 53.97 23.82 -10.61
C GLU A 590 55.34 23.57 -11.25
N GLU A 591 55.51 22.50 -12.02
CA GLU A 591 56.75 22.21 -12.77
C GLU A 591 57.04 23.24 -13.87
N LYS A 592 56.02 23.74 -14.59
CA LYS A 592 56.20 24.87 -15.52
C LYS A 592 56.66 26.13 -14.79
N ALA A 593 56.07 26.45 -13.64
CA ALA A 593 56.46 27.62 -12.85
C ALA A 593 57.88 27.48 -12.29
N TYR A 594 58.26 26.29 -11.82
CA TYR A 594 59.62 25.97 -11.40
C TYR A 594 60.63 26.07 -12.56
N SER A 595 60.29 25.50 -13.73
CA SER A 595 61.09 25.59 -14.95
C SER A 595 61.28 27.04 -15.42
N ALA A 596 60.22 27.86 -15.39
CA ALA A 596 60.27 29.28 -15.71
C ALA A 596 61.13 30.08 -14.72
N ALA A 597 61.03 29.78 -13.41
CA ALA A 597 61.88 30.39 -12.39
C ALA A 597 63.36 29.99 -12.54
N LEU A 598 63.63 28.74 -12.92
CA LEU A 598 64.98 28.26 -13.21
C LEU A 598 65.55 28.90 -14.47
N LEU A 599 64.75 29.09 -15.52
CA LEU A 599 65.13 29.83 -16.74
C LEU A 599 65.42 31.31 -16.44
N ALA A 600 64.60 31.97 -15.62
CA ALA A 600 64.86 33.34 -15.16
C ALA A 600 66.16 33.43 -14.32
N LYS A 601 66.46 32.41 -13.51
CA LYS A 601 67.73 32.31 -12.78
C LYS A 601 68.93 32.13 -13.73
N CYS A 602 68.80 31.36 -14.80
CA CYS A 602 69.81 31.26 -15.86
C CYS A 602 70.05 32.61 -16.55
N GLN A 603 68.99 33.32 -16.94
CA GLN A 603 69.11 34.67 -17.52
C GLN A 603 69.79 35.67 -16.57
N SER A 604 69.48 35.60 -15.26
CA SER A 604 70.17 36.40 -14.26
C SER A 604 71.65 36.03 -14.11
N MET A 605 72.02 34.77 -14.30
CA MET A 605 73.41 34.30 -14.26
C MET A 605 74.18 34.74 -15.51
N GLU A 606 73.57 34.68 -16.69
CA GLU A 606 74.12 35.20 -17.95
C GLU A 606 74.37 36.72 -17.86
N ALA A 607 73.43 37.48 -17.29
CA ALA A 607 73.59 38.92 -17.05
C ALA A 607 74.73 39.23 -16.05
N MET A 608 74.94 38.37 -15.04
CA MET A 608 76.05 38.51 -14.09
C MET A 608 77.40 38.15 -14.74
N GLU A 609 77.46 37.12 -15.58
CA GLU A 609 78.67 36.76 -16.34
C GLU A 609 79.01 37.83 -17.40
N ALA A 610 78.00 38.50 -17.98
CA ALA A 610 78.22 39.64 -18.87
C ALA A 610 78.84 40.83 -18.12
N LYS A 611 78.31 41.17 -16.92
CA LYS A 611 78.91 42.20 -16.04
C LYS A 611 80.32 41.83 -15.56
N LYS A 612 80.56 40.55 -15.26
CA LYS A 612 81.89 40.05 -14.90
C LYS A 612 82.88 40.28 -16.04
N LYS A 613 82.52 39.95 -17.28
CA LYS A 613 83.34 40.23 -18.48
C LYS A 613 83.56 41.73 -18.71
N GLU A 614 82.56 42.57 -18.45
CA GLU A 614 82.72 44.03 -18.50
C GLU A 614 83.76 44.51 -17.47
N LEU A 615 83.67 44.03 -16.22
CA LEU A 615 84.64 44.34 -15.17
C LEU A 615 86.04 43.76 -15.44
N GLU A 616 86.15 42.58 -16.06
CA GLU A 616 87.42 42.01 -16.53
C GLU A 616 88.06 42.87 -17.64
N CYS A 617 87.26 43.41 -18.58
CA CYS A 617 87.70 44.37 -19.59
C CYS A 617 88.12 45.72 -18.98
N GLN A 618 87.39 46.25 -18.00
CA GLN A 618 87.78 47.45 -17.27
C GLN A 618 89.09 47.23 -16.50
N LEU A 619 89.20 46.12 -15.75
CA LEU A 619 90.39 45.78 -14.98
C LEU A 619 91.64 45.58 -15.85
N THR A 620 91.50 45.00 -17.04
CA THR A 620 92.63 44.85 -17.99
C THR A 620 93.02 46.19 -18.64
N ALA A 621 92.09 47.11 -18.86
CA ALA A 621 92.39 48.48 -19.29
C ALA A 621 93.15 49.27 -18.21
N GLU A 622 92.74 49.18 -16.95
CA GLU A 622 93.45 49.79 -15.82
C GLU A 622 94.87 49.20 -15.65
N HIS A 623 95.03 47.87 -15.73
CA HIS A 623 96.37 47.24 -15.72
C HIS A 623 97.26 47.72 -16.88
N LEU A 624 96.69 48.00 -18.06
CA LEU A 624 97.43 48.56 -19.18
C LEU A 624 97.89 50.01 -18.93
N GLU A 625 97.07 50.84 -18.27
CA GLU A 625 97.50 52.20 -17.88
C GLU A 625 98.51 52.17 -16.73
N VAL A 626 98.36 51.28 -15.74
CA VAL A 626 99.38 51.01 -14.71
C VAL A 626 100.70 50.56 -15.37
N GLY A 627 100.65 49.74 -16.41
CA GLY A 627 101.82 49.36 -17.21
C GLY A 627 102.53 50.57 -17.84
N LYS A 628 101.77 51.48 -18.48
CA LYS A 628 102.31 52.75 -19.02
C LYS A 628 102.86 53.68 -17.94
N LEU A 629 102.27 53.68 -16.75
CA LEU A 629 102.77 54.44 -15.60
C LEU A 629 104.07 53.85 -15.07
N GLN A 630 104.17 52.52 -14.96
CA GLN A 630 105.42 51.85 -14.59
C GLN A 630 106.53 52.08 -15.62
N GLU A 631 106.23 52.04 -16.92
CA GLU A 631 107.19 52.38 -17.97
C GLU A 631 107.70 53.84 -17.82
N LYS A 632 106.81 54.80 -17.55
CA LYS A 632 107.19 56.19 -17.24
C LYS A 632 108.04 56.29 -15.96
N VAL A 633 107.75 55.51 -14.93
CA VAL A 633 108.55 55.44 -13.69
C VAL A 633 109.95 54.91 -14.00
N ASN A 634 110.08 53.77 -14.69
CA ASN A 634 111.37 53.20 -15.08
C ASN A 634 112.22 54.20 -15.91
N ILE A 635 111.59 54.97 -16.80
CA ILE A 635 112.26 56.03 -17.59
C ILE A 635 112.73 57.20 -16.71
N LEU A 636 112.00 57.54 -15.65
CA LEU A 636 112.40 58.57 -14.70
C LEU A 636 113.48 58.08 -13.73
N GLU A 637 113.41 56.84 -13.28
CA GLU A 637 114.44 56.19 -12.45
C GLU A 637 115.78 56.11 -13.19
N GLY A 638 115.77 55.65 -14.45
CA GLY A 638 116.98 55.63 -15.30
C GLY A 638 117.61 57.02 -15.49
N LYS A 639 116.80 58.08 -15.62
CA LYS A 639 117.30 59.47 -15.66
C LYS A 639 117.87 59.94 -14.32
N VAL A 640 117.24 59.57 -13.21
CA VAL A 640 117.77 59.84 -11.86
C VAL A 640 119.09 59.11 -11.64
N GLU A 641 119.29 57.94 -12.25
CA GLU A 641 120.54 57.18 -12.17
C GLU A 641 121.63 57.70 -13.11
N GLU A 642 121.27 58.24 -14.27
CA GLU A 642 122.17 59.03 -15.13
C GLU A 642 122.66 60.31 -14.41
N GLU A 643 121.75 61.08 -13.80
CA GLU A 643 122.11 62.25 -12.98
C GLU A 643 122.94 61.87 -11.74
N ARG A 644 122.65 60.75 -11.06
CA ARG A 644 123.50 60.22 -9.97
C ARG A 644 124.90 59.87 -10.47
N ALA A 645 125.04 59.27 -11.64
CA ALA A 645 126.34 58.95 -12.24
C ALA A 645 127.12 60.23 -12.58
N LEU A 646 126.45 61.27 -13.09
CA LEU A 646 127.04 62.59 -13.30
C LEU A 646 127.49 63.22 -11.97
N CYS A 647 126.67 63.17 -10.91
CA CYS A 647 127.05 63.63 -9.58
C CYS A 647 128.28 62.90 -9.01
N LEU A 648 128.37 61.57 -9.18
CA LEU A 648 129.55 60.79 -8.76
C LEU A 648 130.80 61.17 -9.56
N GLY A 649 130.66 61.38 -10.89
CA GLY A 649 131.75 61.88 -11.73
C GLY A 649 132.23 63.28 -11.33
N LEU A 650 131.31 64.16 -10.95
CA LEU A 650 131.66 65.49 -10.41
C LEU A 650 132.36 65.39 -9.05
N ALA A 651 131.90 64.52 -8.15
CA ALA A 651 132.55 64.28 -6.86
C ALA A 651 133.99 63.78 -7.01
N ALA A 652 134.23 62.79 -7.87
CA ALA A 652 135.58 62.28 -8.15
C ALA A 652 136.50 63.35 -8.76
N ASN A 653 135.98 64.25 -9.62
CA ASN A 653 136.73 65.39 -10.13
C ASN A 653 137.09 66.40 -9.03
N ILE A 654 136.19 66.65 -8.07
CA ILE A 654 136.46 67.51 -6.90
C ILE A 654 137.56 66.89 -6.02
N GLU A 655 137.49 65.60 -5.72
CA GLU A 655 138.54 64.90 -4.96
C GLU A 655 139.90 64.94 -5.66
N ALA A 656 139.95 64.78 -6.99
CA ALA A 656 141.17 64.88 -7.77
C ALA A 656 141.77 66.31 -7.76
N ILE A 657 140.92 67.35 -7.72
CA ILE A 657 141.36 68.75 -7.56
C ILE A 657 141.85 68.99 -6.14
N GLU A 658 141.19 68.45 -5.11
CA GLU A 658 141.66 68.52 -3.73
C GLU A 658 143.02 67.82 -3.54
N ALA A 659 143.24 66.66 -4.16
CA ALA A 659 144.51 65.95 -4.09
C ALA A 659 145.66 66.80 -4.66
N LYS A 660 145.49 67.38 -5.86
CA LYS A 660 146.47 68.30 -6.46
C LYS A 660 146.69 69.57 -5.63
N ARG A 661 145.64 70.09 -4.98
CA ARG A 661 145.75 71.22 -4.05
C ARG A 661 146.60 70.85 -2.82
N LYS A 662 146.38 69.66 -2.23
CA LYS A 662 147.15 69.16 -1.08
C LYS A 662 148.63 68.96 -1.45
N GLU A 663 148.91 68.39 -2.61
CA GLU A 663 150.28 68.26 -3.15
C GLU A 663 150.97 69.63 -3.33
N SER A 664 150.25 70.61 -3.91
CA SER A 664 150.77 71.97 -4.12
C SER A 664 151.04 72.71 -2.79
N VAL A 665 150.26 72.44 -1.74
CA VAL A 665 150.49 72.99 -0.40
C VAL A 665 151.76 72.42 0.22
N VAL A 666 151.99 71.10 0.14
CA VAL A 666 153.22 70.46 0.65
C VAL A 666 154.47 70.99 -0.05
N GLN A 667 154.40 71.24 -1.36
CA GLN A 667 155.49 71.89 -2.10
C GLN A 667 155.76 73.33 -1.58
N LEU A 668 154.70 74.09 -1.28
CA LEU A 668 154.81 75.45 -0.76
C LEU A 668 155.40 75.47 0.67
N GLU A 669 155.02 74.51 1.52
CA GLU A 669 155.55 74.34 2.88
C GLU A 669 157.04 73.98 2.86
N SER A 670 157.45 73.06 1.97
CA SER A 670 158.87 72.72 1.76
C SER A 670 159.70 73.95 1.35
N ALA A 671 159.19 74.78 0.44
CA ALA A 671 159.88 76.01 0.03
C ALA A 671 160.01 77.03 1.19
N HIS A 672 159.02 77.12 2.08
CA HIS A 672 159.12 77.96 3.28
C HIS A 672 160.17 77.44 4.27
N MET A 673 160.34 76.11 4.41
CA MET A 673 161.43 75.55 5.21
C MET A 673 162.82 75.87 4.65
N GLU A 674 163.01 75.79 3.33
CA GLU A 674 164.27 76.20 2.69
C GLU A 674 164.58 77.69 2.90
N VAL A 675 163.57 78.57 2.76
CA VAL A 675 163.71 80.00 3.05
C VAL A 675 164.10 80.24 4.52
N GLY A 676 163.50 79.52 5.47
CA GLY A 676 163.88 79.60 6.90
C GLY A 676 165.34 79.20 7.14
N ILE A 677 165.78 78.09 6.56
CA ILE A 677 167.19 77.63 6.65
C ILE A 677 168.16 78.65 6.03
N LEU A 678 167.76 79.36 4.97
CA LEU A 678 168.56 80.43 4.38
C LEU A 678 168.59 81.69 5.27
N GLN A 679 167.50 82.03 5.95
CA GLN A 679 167.45 83.14 6.92
C GLN A 679 168.35 82.87 8.13
N GLU A 680 168.33 81.66 8.70
CA GLU A 680 169.24 81.29 9.82
C GLU A 680 170.71 81.40 9.43
N LYS A 681 171.07 80.96 8.21
CA LYS A 681 172.44 81.11 7.67
C LYS A 681 172.84 82.57 7.47
N LEU A 682 171.91 83.42 7.06
CA LEU A 682 172.16 84.86 6.86
C LEU A 682 172.44 85.54 8.20
N ILE A 683 171.62 85.27 9.24
CA ILE A 683 171.83 85.77 10.61
C ILE A 683 173.18 85.29 11.18
N ALA A 684 173.58 84.05 10.92
CA ALA A 684 174.89 83.53 11.35
C ALA A 684 176.06 84.26 10.69
N LEU A 685 175.94 84.60 9.40
CA LEU A 685 176.95 85.37 8.66
C LEU A 685 177.02 86.84 9.11
N GLU A 686 175.88 87.49 9.36
CA GLU A 686 175.85 88.85 9.91
C GLU A 686 176.57 88.92 11.26
N LYS A 687 176.32 87.97 12.16
CA LYS A 687 177.02 87.88 13.46
C LYS A 687 178.53 87.72 13.30
N GLN A 688 179.00 86.92 12.34
CA GLN A 688 180.43 86.75 12.06
C GLN A 688 181.06 88.05 11.51
N VAL A 689 180.33 88.81 10.68
CA VAL A 689 180.78 90.13 10.19
C VAL A 689 180.86 91.15 11.34
N GLU A 690 179.93 91.12 12.29
CA GLU A 690 179.95 91.98 13.49
C GLU A 690 181.14 91.67 14.42
N GLU A 691 181.52 90.40 14.55
CA GLU A 691 182.70 89.96 15.32
C GLU A 691 184.01 90.42 14.67
N GLU A 692 184.16 90.32 13.34
CA GLU A 692 185.29 90.86 12.60
C GLU A 692 185.38 92.41 12.68
N ARG A 693 184.24 93.11 12.62
CA ARG A 693 184.17 94.57 12.82
C ARG A 693 184.66 94.96 14.23
N ALA A 694 184.28 94.21 15.26
CA ALA A 694 184.73 94.45 16.63
C ALA A 694 186.23 94.23 16.81
N LEU A 695 186.79 93.17 16.21
CA LEU A 695 188.24 92.91 16.20
C LEU A 695 189.00 94.03 15.47
N SER A 696 188.53 94.46 14.30
CA SER A 696 189.10 95.57 13.53
C SER A 696 189.13 96.88 14.34
N ALA A 697 188.05 97.20 15.06
CA ALA A 697 188.00 98.36 15.94
C ALA A 697 189.02 98.29 17.09
N ASP A 698 189.20 97.13 17.72
CA ASP A 698 190.19 96.95 18.80
C ASP A 698 191.63 97.09 18.29
N TYR A 699 191.94 96.62 17.07
CA TYR A 699 193.21 96.91 16.40
C TYR A 699 193.41 98.41 16.13
N ALA A 700 192.38 99.13 15.67
CA ALA A 700 192.47 100.58 15.43
C ALA A 700 192.79 101.36 16.71
N THR A 701 192.18 101.02 17.86
CA THR A 701 192.50 101.69 19.14
C THR A 701 193.91 101.38 19.65
N LYS A 702 194.51 100.25 19.28
CA LYS A 702 195.91 99.91 19.58
C LYS A 702 196.89 100.75 18.76
N TYR A 703 196.60 101.01 17.48
CA TYR A 703 197.43 101.87 16.63
C TYR A 703 197.52 103.31 17.17
N HIS A 704 196.39 103.99 17.41
CA HIS A 704 196.40 105.37 17.94
C HIS A 704 197.05 105.49 19.33
N ARG A 705 197.07 104.41 20.12
CA ARG A 705 197.77 104.39 21.42
C ARG A 705 199.28 104.43 21.27
N LEU A 706 199.82 103.63 20.34
CA LEU A 706 201.26 103.62 20.02
C LEU A 706 201.70 104.95 19.41
N GLU A 707 200.89 105.50 18.51
CA GLU A 707 201.08 106.80 17.87
C GLU A 707 201.20 107.94 18.90
N HIS A 708 200.29 107.98 19.89
CA HIS A 708 200.31 108.96 20.97
C HIS A 708 201.52 108.80 21.92
N GLU A 709 202.01 107.57 22.17
CA GLU A 709 203.24 107.37 22.93
C GLU A 709 204.47 107.89 22.17
N LEU A 710 204.51 107.70 20.85
CA LEU A 710 205.59 108.16 19.97
C LEU A 710 205.69 109.69 19.97
N SER A 711 204.57 110.40 19.76
CA SER A 711 204.55 111.87 19.83
C SER A 711 204.97 112.40 21.21
N ARG A 712 204.58 111.71 22.29
CA ARG A 712 204.93 112.09 23.67
C ARG A 712 206.42 111.93 23.98
N LYS A 713 207.10 110.94 23.36
CA LYS A 713 208.56 110.80 23.43
C LYS A 713 209.27 111.93 22.68
N GLN A 714 208.73 112.37 21.56
CA GLN A 714 209.33 113.39 20.70
C GLN A 714 209.33 114.79 21.35
N GLN A 715 208.20 115.23 21.91
CA GLN A 715 208.13 116.50 22.67
C GLN A 715 209.06 116.55 23.89
N ALA A 716 209.30 115.41 24.54
CA ALA A 716 210.19 115.34 25.71
C ALA A 716 211.66 115.67 25.37
N ALA A 717 212.10 115.38 24.14
CA ALA A 717 213.46 115.68 23.69
C ALA A 717 213.68 117.19 23.45
N GLU A 718 212.74 117.87 22.79
CA GLU A 718 212.80 119.31 22.52
C GLU A 718 212.85 120.15 23.82
N PHE A 719 212.16 119.69 24.86
CA PHE A 719 212.11 120.38 26.16
C PHE A 719 213.50 120.51 26.80
N HIS A 720 214.37 119.51 26.65
CA HIS A 720 215.74 119.56 27.16
C HIS A 720 216.61 120.59 26.41
N LEU A 721 216.37 120.83 25.13
CA LEU A 721 217.13 121.78 24.31
C LEU A 721 216.75 123.24 24.62
N LYS A 722 215.52 123.46 25.12
CA LYS A 722 214.96 124.79 25.44
C LYS A 722 215.30 125.29 26.86
N ALA A 723 215.71 124.40 27.76
CA ALA A 723 215.95 124.69 29.18
C ALA A 723 217.33 125.32 29.48
N SER A 724 218.35 125.07 28.65
CA SER A 724 219.72 125.57 28.86
C SER A 724 219.86 127.06 28.49
N LEU A 725 219.31 127.47 27.35
CA LEU A 725 219.42 128.82 26.79
C LEU A 725 218.83 129.91 27.73
N ASN A 726 217.77 129.57 28.46
CA ASN A 726 216.97 130.52 29.25
C ASN A 726 217.61 130.97 30.58
N ARG A 727 218.73 130.37 31.03
CA ARG A 727 219.36 130.75 32.32
C ARG A 727 220.36 131.91 32.25
N VAL A 728 220.88 132.26 31.08
CA VAL A 728 221.95 133.28 30.95
C VAL A 728 221.50 134.58 30.29
N LEU A 729 220.52 134.54 29.38
CA LEU A 729 219.98 135.77 28.77
C LEU A 729 219.27 136.69 29.78
N LYS A 730 218.70 136.12 30.86
CA LYS A 730 217.93 136.89 31.85
C LYS A 730 218.76 137.80 32.75
N THR A 731 220.05 137.50 32.99
CA THR A 731 220.91 138.33 33.85
C THR A 731 221.39 139.64 33.21
N ARG A 732 221.03 139.92 31.95
CA ARG A 732 221.42 141.16 31.25
C ARG A 732 220.32 142.22 31.24
N GLN A 733 219.05 141.82 31.11
CA GLN A 733 217.96 142.75 30.81
C GLN A 733 217.39 143.46 32.06
N GLU A 734 217.54 142.88 33.25
CA GLU A 734 217.07 143.46 34.52
C GLU A 734 217.88 144.69 34.98
N LYS A 735 219.02 145.02 34.32
CA LYS A 735 219.88 146.15 34.70
C LYS A 735 219.58 147.46 33.96
N GLU A 736 218.92 147.43 32.81
CA GLU A 736 218.55 148.64 32.04
C GLU A 736 217.20 149.22 32.49
N ILE A 737 216.29 148.38 33.03
CA ILE A 737 215.03 148.82 33.64
C ILE A 737 215.26 149.73 34.86
N GLY A 738 216.38 149.55 35.58
CA GLY A 738 216.77 150.41 36.71
C GLY A 738 217.03 151.88 36.36
N LEU A 739 217.39 152.19 35.10
CA LEU A 739 217.63 153.57 34.65
C LEU A 739 216.37 154.24 34.08
N ALA A 740 215.42 153.46 33.54
CA ALA A 740 214.13 153.98 33.09
C ALA A 740 213.29 154.52 34.26
N ALA A 741 213.34 153.86 35.42
CA ALA A 741 212.64 154.29 36.63
C ALA A 741 213.08 155.68 37.16
N GLY A 742 214.32 156.09 36.89
CA GLY A 742 214.83 157.40 37.32
C GLY A 742 214.17 158.58 36.62
N LYS A 743 213.95 158.50 35.30
CA LYS A 743 213.37 159.60 34.52
C LYS A 743 211.86 159.72 34.67
N LEU A 744 211.17 158.64 35.07
CA LEU A 744 209.73 158.68 35.39
C LEU A 744 209.44 159.55 36.63
N ALA A 745 210.38 159.61 37.58
CA ALA A 745 210.26 160.42 38.80
C ALA A 745 210.37 161.94 38.55
N GLU A 746 210.98 162.37 37.43
CA GLU A 746 211.06 163.78 37.06
C GLU A 746 209.71 164.28 36.52
N CYS A 747 209.05 163.51 35.64
CA CYS A 747 207.71 163.83 35.13
C CYS A 747 206.67 163.99 36.25
N GLN A 748 206.74 163.15 37.29
CA GLN A 748 205.83 163.26 38.44
C GLN A 748 206.08 164.48 39.33
N LYS A 749 207.25 165.14 39.25
CA LYS A 749 207.50 166.43 39.91
C LYS A 749 207.08 167.64 39.09
N THR A 750 207.14 167.58 37.77
CA THR A 750 206.56 168.63 36.90
C THR A 750 205.04 168.72 37.10
N ILE A 751 204.37 167.58 37.29
CA ILE A 751 202.94 167.49 37.65
C ILE A 751 202.63 168.13 39.02
N ALA A 752 203.60 168.20 39.95
CA ALA A 752 203.43 168.88 41.23
C ALA A 752 203.55 170.42 41.14
N SER A 753 204.08 170.97 40.03
CA SER A 753 204.28 172.42 39.85
C SER A 753 202.99 173.23 39.97
N LEU A 754 201.90 172.72 39.38
CA LEU A 754 200.65 173.47 39.20
C LEU A 754 199.58 173.17 40.25
N ASN A 755 199.62 172.02 40.94
CA ASN A 755 198.52 171.64 41.84
C ASN A 755 198.49 172.44 43.18
N GLN A 756 199.56 173.19 43.50
CA GLN A 756 199.50 174.24 44.52
C GLN A 756 199.65 175.67 43.96
N GLN A 757 199.78 175.84 42.64
CA GLN A 757 199.29 177.06 42.00
C GLN A 757 197.77 177.03 41.80
N LEU A 758 197.06 175.89 41.78
CA LEU A 758 195.59 175.84 41.90
C LEU A 758 195.06 176.12 43.33
N LYS A 759 195.85 176.75 44.19
CA LYS A 759 195.26 177.62 45.22
C LYS A 759 194.86 178.99 44.64
N THR A 760 195.32 179.34 43.42
CA THR A 760 194.86 180.42 42.50
C THR A 760 195.46 180.31 41.04
N LEU A 761 195.18 179.29 40.19
CA LEU A 761 195.52 179.33 38.72
C LEU A 761 195.11 178.17 37.74
N ALA A 762 195.43 176.90 38.02
CA ALA A 762 195.69 175.83 37.00
C ALA A 762 194.51 175.24 36.15
N ASN A 763 194.82 174.27 35.24
CA ASN A 763 194.18 174.11 33.92
C ASN A 763 193.82 172.64 33.45
N PHE A 764 193.31 172.51 32.22
CA PHE A 764 192.64 171.37 31.51
C PHE A 764 193.53 170.23 30.94
N ASP A 765 192.96 169.06 30.57
CA ASP A 765 193.58 168.04 29.69
C ASP A 765 192.58 167.05 29.01
N GLU A 766 192.90 166.49 27.83
CA GLU A 766 192.13 165.45 27.09
C GLU A 766 193.00 164.73 26.01
N SER A 767 192.71 163.45 25.72
CA SER A 767 193.19 162.59 24.60
C SER A 767 194.34 161.58 24.84
N MET A 768 194.02 160.28 24.67
CA MET A 768 194.89 159.16 24.28
C MET A 768 193.99 158.08 23.61
N LEU A 769 194.21 157.64 22.36
CA LEU A 769 195.27 156.74 21.84
C LEU A 769 195.02 155.25 22.22
N GLU A 770 194.85 154.25 21.33
CA GLU A 770 195.32 153.98 19.94
C GLU A 770 196.86 153.96 19.78
N THR A 771 197.54 153.11 19.00
CA THR A 771 197.23 151.91 18.17
C THR A 771 198.55 151.14 17.89
N GLU A 772 198.54 150.18 16.95
CA GLU A 772 199.63 149.82 16.01
C GLU A 772 200.45 148.51 16.16
N LYS A 773 200.50 147.83 14.99
CA LYS A 773 201.32 146.70 14.50
C LYS A 773 202.81 147.12 14.30
N PRO A 774 203.82 146.23 14.13
CA PRO A 774 204.01 145.22 13.03
C PRO A 774 204.23 143.78 13.54
N GLU A 775 204.16 142.67 12.79
CA GLU A 775 204.44 142.29 11.38
C GLU A 775 205.91 141.96 11.00
N SER A 776 206.07 140.89 10.18
CA SER A 776 207.31 140.35 9.53
C SER A 776 208.31 139.52 10.38
N ASN A 777 209.08 138.53 9.85
CA ASN A 777 208.94 137.62 8.70
C ASN A 777 210.00 136.47 8.72
N GLY A 778 209.73 135.34 8.05
CA GLY A 778 210.72 134.34 7.54
C GLY A 778 211.25 133.26 8.52
N GLU A 779 211.85 132.14 8.07
CA GLU A 779 211.90 131.52 6.71
C GLU A 779 212.50 130.08 6.75
N LEU A 780 212.18 129.23 5.73
CA LEU A 780 212.85 127.96 5.31
C LEU A 780 212.94 126.76 6.31
N LEU A 781 212.76 125.47 5.96
CA LEU A 781 212.55 124.67 4.72
C LEU A 781 211.33 123.67 4.92
N ASP A 782 211.14 122.42 4.41
CA ASP A 782 211.92 121.44 3.62
C ASP A 782 211.07 120.34 2.90
N LEU A 783 211.77 119.41 2.23
CA LEU A 783 211.45 118.18 1.47
C LEU A 783 210.82 117.01 2.30
N ARG A 784 210.25 115.87 1.82
CA ARG A 784 209.89 115.22 0.51
C ARG A 784 209.05 113.93 0.83
N GLY A 785 208.27 113.25 -0.02
CA GLY A 785 207.82 113.43 -1.42
C GLY A 785 207.92 112.15 -2.32
N ASP A 786 206.86 111.88 -3.11
CA ASP A 786 206.69 110.91 -4.24
C ASP A 786 206.54 109.37 -4.04
N SER A 787 205.45 108.81 -4.65
CA SER A 787 205.30 107.50 -5.37
C SER A 787 204.19 106.53 -4.88
N LYS A 788 203.46 105.74 -5.71
CA LYS A 788 203.00 105.84 -7.12
C LYS A 788 202.09 104.63 -7.52
N MET A 789 200.97 104.84 -8.27
CA MET A 789 200.23 103.83 -9.12
C MET A 789 199.64 102.58 -8.38
N ILE A 790 198.75 101.71 -8.89
CA ILE A 790 197.99 101.48 -10.16
C ILE A 790 196.63 100.80 -9.73
N ASP A 791 195.41 101.15 -10.17
CA ASP A 791 194.69 100.91 -11.46
C ASP A 791 193.75 99.63 -11.42
N PRO A 792 192.87 99.29 -12.41
CA PRO A 792 191.42 99.57 -12.19
C PRO A 792 190.34 98.56 -12.76
N SER A 793 189.06 98.93 -12.57
CA SER A 793 187.95 98.91 -13.59
C SER A 793 187.07 97.67 -13.93
N ILE A 794 185.78 97.98 -14.26
CA ILE A 794 184.92 97.44 -15.36
C ILE A 794 184.41 95.97 -15.31
N SER A 795 183.20 95.59 -15.78
CA SER A 795 181.85 96.22 -15.85
C SER A 795 180.72 95.14 -15.84
N PRO A 796 179.83 94.88 -16.85
CA PRO A 796 178.40 94.66 -16.55
C PRO A 796 177.71 93.40 -17.12
N ASP A 797 176.64 92.94 -16.46
CA ASP A 797 175.24 92.93 -16.97
C ASP A 797 174.27 92.71 -15.79
#